data_AF-A0A7D9CVB4-F1
#
_entry.id   AF-A0A7D9CVB4-F1
#
_cell.length_a   1.000
_cell.length_b   1.000
_cell.length_c   1.000
_cell.angle_alpha   90.00
_cell.angle_beta   90.00
_cell.angle_gamma   90.00
#
_symmetry.space_group_name_H-M   'P 1'
#
loop_
_entity.id
_entity.type
_entity.pdbx_description
1 polymer ?
#
loop_
_entity_poly.entity_id
_entity_poly.type
_entity_poly.pdbx_seq_one_letter_code
_entity_poly.pdbx_strand_id
1 'polypeptide(L)'
;MKTFPLSILLKDRRSVMIKDEYEEDEDSFASIKKENYSVKTEVKIEEEKKDTRASKKRSRTTKVKNEGEKSTKKRKTSKRKNAKGVKNEKKVTVKKERKPKRKPKTEAEKRKERELKLKKEEEEAHIYKWWENQDDLDGEIKWHTLEHHGVIFPDEYKPLPKSVKLLYDGKPVSLPPEAEEVAGFYGAMLETEHAKNPVFQKNFFRDFKAVLKESGGCPEAKITKFEKCDFSHIYKYFDKQREKKRSLPPQEKKRIREKRAKAEEKYKFCMLDGRKEQVGNFKIEPPGLFRGRGAHPKTGMLKRRVYPEQVTLNLGNEAEVPLPPKGHNWKEVRHDNTVSWLAMWRENISNSFKYVRFANNSSLKGISDFKKFEKARALKNVIDDIRKDYRRKLKSKLMIERQIATATYFIDVLALRAGGEKSEDEADTVGCCSLRYEHIFLRPPNTVIFDFLGKDSVRFYQEVEVDPQVFKNLRIFKKAPKKPGDDLFDRLDPSILNKYFHSYLPGLTAKVFRTYNASKTMQDQLDLIPNKGTVNEKVVRFNAANREVAILCNHQRNVSKGFEASVQKMNEKIEEMQWRKFRLKRMMLQLDKNLKRKKGKAYFDEIETLSKEKEQQIINSLLEKEKERNEKRYTREKQKLDWDKKTISQKEYHERLESLKEDKKKRAEKHREKSKQLKAEARNHKYDLSASVTVEKLEKQVDKLEERIRNAHLQLKDREDNSSVALSTSKVNYIDPRLTVMFSKKYDVPIEKLFTKSLRQKFAWAIESADKDWRF
;
A
#
# COMPACT_ATOMS: atom_id res chain seq x y z
N MET A 1 23.25 19.47 21.05
CA MET A 1 21.79 19.74 21.12
C MET A 1 21.12 18.50 21.70
N LYS A 2 20.39 18.61 22.82
CA LYS A 2 19.61 17.50 23.37
C LYS A 2 18.42 17.24 22.46
N THR A 3 18.43 16.11 21.75
CA THR A 3 17.29 15.58 21.00
C THR A 3 16.20 15.17 21.98
N PHE A 4 15.10 15.91 22.03
CA PHE A 4 13.92 15.48 22.78
C PHE A 4 13.23 14.34 22.00
N PRO A 5 12.98 13.18 22.61
CA PRO A 5 12.22 12.12 21.96
C PRO A 5 10.75 12.56 21.85
N LEU A 6 10.21 12.55 20.63
CA LEU A 6 8.78 12.82 20.32
C LEU A 6 7.80 11.81 20.95
N SER A 7 8.30 10.85 21.75
CA SER A 7 7.59 9.64 22.14
C SER A 7 6.63 9.77 23.33
N ILE A 8 6.36 10.98 23.85
CA ILE A 8 5.59 11.14 25.11
C ILE A 8 4.22 11.83 24.94
N LEU A 9 3.85 12.35 23.75
CA LEU A 9 2.61 13.16 23.59
C LEU A 9 1.48 12.54 22.75
N LEU A 10 1.46 11.22 22.51
CA LEU A 10 0.47 10.58 21.62
C LEU A 10 -0.47 9.57 22.32
N LYS A 11 -0.99 9.89 23.51
CA LYS A 11 -1.89 8.96 24.24
C LYS A 11 -3.39 9.22 24.13
N ASP A 12 -3.86 10.30 23.49
CA ASP A 12 -5.29 10.49 23.26
C ASP A 12 -5.58 10.78 21.78
N ARG A 13 -6.01 9.74 21.06
CA ARG A 13 -6.63 9.86 19.74
C ARG A 13 -7.98 9.15 19.78
N ARG A 14 -9.07 9.92 19.95
CA ARG A 14 -10.42 9.44 19.63
C ARG A 14 -10.55 9.34 18.10
N SER A 15 -10.83 8.14 17.62
CA SER A 15 -11.06 7.83 16.21
C SER A 15 -12.33 8.50 15.70
N VAL A 16 -12.19 9.42 14.74
CA VAL A 16 -13.30 9.86 13.89
C VAL A 16 -13.24 9.06 12.61
N MET A 17 -14.36 8.46 12.21
CA MET A 17 -14.48 7.67 10.99
C MET A 17 -14.17 8.53 9.77
N ILE A 18 -13.08 8.22 9.07
CA ILE A 18 -12.73 8.80 7.77
C ILE A 18 -13.02 7.72 6.72
N LYS A 19 -13.68 8.10 5.64
CA LYS A 19 -14.03 7.24 4.49
C LYS A 19 -13.12 7.63 3.33
N ASP A 20 -12.31 6.67 2.86
CA ASP A 20 -11.56 6.71 1.60
C ASP A 20 -11.20 5.27 1.27
N GLU A 21 -11.62 4.86 0.08
CA GLU A 21 -11.29 3.59 -0.55
C GLU A 21 -10.11 3.83 -1.50
N TYR A 22 -9.05 3.05 -1.29
CA TYR A 22 -7.88 3.04 -2.17
C TYR A 22 -8.26 2.37 -3.50
N GLU A 23 -8.04 3.07 -4.60
CA GLU A 23 -7.81 2.44 -5.91
C GLU A 23 -6.44 1.77 -5.88
N GLU A 24 -6.43 0.49 -5.47
CA GLU A 24 -5.46 -0.46 -6.00
C GLU A 24 -6.01 -1.02 -7.31
N ASP A 25 -5.12 -1.15 -8.29
CA ASP A 25 -5.35 -1.74 -9.60
C ASP A 25 -6.30 -2.95 -9.54
N GLU A 26 -7.37 -2.92 -10.35
CA GLU A 26 -8.28 -4.05 -10.54
C GLU A 26 -7.53 -5.26 -11.12
N ASP A 27 -6.90 -6.07 -10.26
CA ASP A 27 -6.55 -7.45 -10.59
C ASP A 27 -6.27 -8.35 -9.37
N SER A 28 -7.15 -8.37 -8.35
CA SER A 28 -7.28 -9.56 -7.49
C SER A 28 -8.63 -9.63 -6.75
N PHE A 29 -9.59 -10.37 -7.31
CA PHE A 29 -10.88 -10.66 -6.67
C PHE A 29 -10.75 -11.85 -5.70
N ALA A 30 -10.96 -11.63 -4.41
CA ALA A 30 -11.12 -12.68 -3.40
C ALA A 30 -12.44 -12.50 -2.62
N SER A 31 -13.17 -13.60 -2.50
CA SER A 31 -14.57 -13.73 -2.11
C SER A 31 -14.83 -13.50 -0.61
N ILE A 32 -15.91 -12.78 -0.28
CA ILE A 32 -16.57 -12.86 1.04
C ILE A 32 -18.09 -12.91 0.82
N LYS A 33 -18.72 -13.95 1.38
CA LYS A 33 -20.18 -14.11 1.48
C LYS A 33 -20.69 -13.23 2.63
N LYS A 34 -21.80 -12.53 2.42
CA LYS A 34 -22.59 -11.89 3.48
C LYS A 34 -23.72 -12.85 3.87
N GLU A 35 -23.85 -13.16 5.15
CA GLU A 35 -25.08 -13.65 5.75
C GLU A 35 -25.51 -12.62 6.79
N ASN A 36 -26.76 -12.18 6.70
CA ASN A 36 -27.39 -11.19 7.57
C ASN A 36 -27.88 -11.87 8.84
N TYR A 37 -27.52 -11.35 10.01
CA TYR A 37 -28.33 -11.50 11.22
C TYR A 37 -28.47 -10.13 11.89
N SER A 38 -29.72 -9.70 12.02
CA SER A 38 -30.17 -8.50 12.73
C SER A 38 -30.44 -8.88 14.17
N VAL A 39 -29.79 -8.22 15.13
CA VAL A 39 -30.28 -8.12 16.51
C VAL A 39 -30.10 -6.67 16.97
N LYS A 40 -31.23 -6.04 17.29
CA LYS A 40 -31.31 -4.72 17.93
C LYS A 40 -31.03 -4.90 19.42
N THR A 41 -30.19 -4.05 20.00
CA THR A 41 -30.21 -3.80 21.45
C THR A 41 -29.83 -2.35 21.68
N GLU A 42 -30.82 -1.58 22.16
CA GLU A 42 -30.67 -0.22 22.66
C GLU A 42 -29.96 -0.25 24.02
N VAL A 43 -28.99 0.64 24.22
CA VAL A 43 -28.57 1.06 25.56
C VAL A 43 -28.30 2.57 25.53
N LYS A 44 -29.15 3.31 26.23
CA LYS A 44 -28.95 4.70 26.69
C LYS A 44 -27.90 4.70 27.79
N ILE A 45 -26.94 5.63 27.77
CA ILE A 45 -26.30 6.14 29.00
C ILE A 45 -26.06 7.64 28.86
N GLU A 46 -26.43 8.33 29.93
CA GLU A 46 -26.58 9.76 30.18
C GLU A 46 -25.24 10.51 30.35
N GLU A 47 -25.33 11.82 30.10
CA GLU A 47 -24.32 12.81 30.46
C GLU A 47 -24.41 13.17 31.95
N GLU A 48 -23.27 13.28 32.63
CA GLU A 48 -23.15 14.13 33.82
C GLU A 48 -21.88 14.99 33.78
N LYS A 49 -22.04 16.22 34.27
CA LYS A 49 -21.09 17.33 34.32
C LYS A 49 -20.54 17.52 35.74
N LYS A 50 -19.55 18.44 35.82
CA LYS A 50 -19.10 19.31 36.95
C LYS A 50 -17.91 18.80 37.77
N ASP A 51 -16.77 19.48 37.69
CA ASP A 51 -16.24 20.57 38.58
C ASP A 51 -15.26 19.95 39.61
N THR A 52 -14.19 20.54 40.16
CA THR A 52 -13.59 21.89 40.21
C THR A 52 -12.16 21.78 40.81
N ARG A 53 -11.32 22.82 40.56
CA ARG A 53 -10.31 23.47 41.43
C ARG A 53 -9.09 22.72 42.06
N ALA A 54 -7.90 23.14 41.57
CA ALA A 54 -6.93 24.07 42.22
C ALA A 54 -5.77 23.63 43.17
N SER A 55 -4.57 24.11 42.77
CA SER A 55 -3.43 24.63 43.59
C SER A 55 -2.53 23.60 44.30
N LYS A 56 -1.20 23.73 44.55
CA LYS A 56 -0.15 24.77 44.63
C LYS A 56 1.21 23.97 44.59
N LYS A 57 2.29 24.31 43.88
CA LYS A 57 3.34 25.36 44.05
C LYS A 57 4.58 24.93 44.88
N ARG A 58 5.77 25.35 44.39
CA ARG A 58 7.15 25.48 44.98
C ARG A 58 8.17 24.36 44.66
N SER A 59 9.20 24.59 43.80
CA SER A 59 10.48 25.35 43.95
C SER A 59 11.58 24.50 44.65
N ARG A 60 12.88 24.48 44.34
CA ARG A 60 13.82 25.43 43.69
C ARG A 60 15.21 24.72 43.55
N THR A 61 16.01 25.08 42.52
CA THR A 61 17.52 25.20 42.46
C THR A 61 18.42 23.96 42.74
N THR A 62 19.60 23.67 42.14
CA THR A 62 20.73 24.45 41.53
C THR A 62 21.63 23.41 40.78
N LYS A 63 22.05 23.57 39.49
CA LYS A 63 23.37 24.08 38.97
C LYS A 63 24.61 23.55 39.74
N VAL A 64 25.63 22.90 39.13
CA VAL A 64 26.75 23.46 38.32
C VAL A 64 27.68 22.33 37.78
N LYS A 65 28.12 22.46 36.49
CA LYS A 65 29.43 22.24 35.76
C LYS A 65 30.50 21.22 36.25
N ASN A 66 31.51 20.75 35.48
CA ASN A 66 32.01 20.90 34.09
C ASN A 66 33.03 19.77 33.78
N GLU A 67 33.23 19.49 32.47
CA GLU A 67 34.49 19.27 31.66
C GLU A 67 35.70 18.51 32.26
N GLY A 68 36.49 17.73 31.52
CA GLY A 68 36.64 17.49 30.08
C GLY A 68 37.94 16.72 29.77
N GLU A 69 38.11 16.32 28.48
CA GLU A 69 39.38 16.01 27.76
C GLU A 69 40.24 14.80 28.24
N LYS A 70 41.06 14.07 27.46
CA LYS A 70 41.53 14.08 26.05
C LYS A 70 42.34 12.77 25.79
N SER A 71 42.41 12.35 24.52
CA SER A 71 43.59 11.72 23.85
C SER A 71 44.01 10.29 24.24
N THR A 72 44.76 9.47 23.49
CA THR A 72 45.19 9.32 22.08
C THR A 72 45.93 7.96 21.98
N LYS A 73 46.17 7.47 20.73
CA LYS A 73 47.30 6.59 20.31
C LYS A 73 47.25 5.10 20.73
N LYS A 74 47.80 4.12 20.01
CA LYS A 74 48.31 3.89 18.63
C LYS A 74 48.80 2.42 18.62
N ARG A 75 48.89 1.80 17.42
CA ARG A 75 49.84 0.71 17.03
C ARG A 75 49.57 -0.70 17.63
N LYS A 76 49.89 -1.86 17.02
CA LYS A 76 50.68 -2.23 15.81
C LYS A 76 50.48 -3.73 15.51
N THR A 77 50.37 -4.07 14.22
CA THR A 77 51.07 -5.14 13.43
C THR A 77 51.32 -6.58 13.94
N SER A 78 50.98 -7.58 13.10
CA SER A 78 51.87 -8.63 12.48
C SER A 78 50.99 -9.71 11.79
N LYS A 79 51.03 -10.00 10.46
CA LYS A 79 51.97 -10.85 9.65
C LYS A 79 52.38 -12.15 10.40
N ARG A 80 52.26 -13.40 9.89
CA ARG A 80 52.49 -14.00 8.55
C ARG A 80 52.19 -15.53 8.57
N LYS A 81 51.90 -16.10 7.37
CA LYS A 81 52.25 -17.44 6.80
C LYS A 81 51.64 -18.73 7.39
N ASN A 82 50.97 -19.62 6.64
CA ASN A 82 51.29 -20.51 5.47
C ASN A 82 51.74 -21.92 5.91
N ALA A 83 50.99 -22.99 5.56
CA ALA A 83 51.48 -24.31 5.09
C ALA A 83 50.35 -25.35 4.93
N LYS A 84 50.54 -26.24 3.95
CA LYS A 84 49.65 -27.30 3.42
C LYS A 84 49.88 -28.68 4.06
N GLY A 85 48.86 -29.55 3.96
CA GLY A 85 48.98 -31.02 3.79
C GLY A 85 48.59 -31.88 5.02
N VAL A 86 48.01 -33.10 4.96
CA VAL A 86 47.57 -34.05 3.91
C VAL A 86 46.71 -35.16 4.60
N LYS A 87 45.68 -35.68 3.89
CA LYS A 87 44.97 -37.01 3.90
C LYS A 87 44.00 -37.52 5.00
N ASN A 88 42.86 -38.03 4.46
CA ASN A 88 42.00 -39.21 4.77
C ASN A 88 41.40 -39.35 6.19
N GLU A 89 40.15 -39.77 6.44
CA GLU A 89 39.18 -40.58 5.69
C GLU A 89 37.79 -40.54 6.40
N LYS A 90 36.78 -41.19 5.80
CA LYS A 90 35.42 -41.54 6.31
C LYS A 90 34.25 -40.59 5.96
N LYS A 91 33.69 -40.84 4.76
CA LYS A 91 32.28 -40.64 4.44
C LYS A 91 31.40 -41.46 5.39
N VAL A 92 30.58 -40.79 6.20
CA VAL A 92 29.41 -41.41 6.84
C VAL A 92 28.14 -40.86 6.18
N THR A 93 27.47 -41.75 5.46
CA THR A 93 26.14 -41.57 4.86
C THR A 93 25.08 -41.40 5.94
N VAL A 94 24.48 -40.21 6.05
CA VAL A 94 23.28 -39.98 6.86
C VAL A 94 22.03 -40.15 6.00
N LYS A 95 21.29 -41.23 6.26
CA LYS A 95 19.97 -41.54 5.70
C LYS A 95 18.98 -40.39 5.99
N LYS A 96 18.49 -39.74 4.92
CA LYS A 96 17.33 -38.82 4.96
C LYS A 96 16.04 -39.62 5.12
N GLU A 97 15.38 -39.50 6.27
CA GLU A 97 14.01 -39.97 6.45
C GLU A 97 13.02 -39.19 5.58
N ARG A 98 12.09 -39.96 4.99
CA ARG A 98 11.14 -39.56 3.96
C ARG A 98 9.98 -38.74 4.54
N LYS A 99 9.74 -37.55 3.99
CA LYS A 99 8.46 -36.81 4.13
C LYS A 99 7.37 -37.45 3.26
N PRO A 100 6.07 -37.32 3.59
CA PRO A 100 4.98 -37.92 2.82
C PRO A 100 4.91 -37.32 1.41
N LYS A 101 4.80 -38.18 0.39
CA LYS A 101 4.75 -37.84 -1.04
C LYS A 101 3.61 -36.86 -1.34
N ARG A 102 3.95 -35.62 -1.69
CA ARG A 102 3.15 -34.84 -2.65
C ARG A 102 3.27 -35.54 -4.01
N LYS A 103 2.18 -35.58 -4.80
CA LYS A 103 2.22 -36.10 -6.18
C LYS A 103 3.44 -35.50 -6.92
N PRO A 104 4.23 -36.31 -7.67
CA PRO A 104 5.36 -35.78 -8.42
C PRO A 104 4.87 -34.72 -9.41
N LYS A 105 5.53 -33.56 -9.44
CA LYS A 105 5.36 -32.60 -10.54
C LYS A 105 5.71 -33.31 -11.84
N THR A 106 4.89 -33.15 -12.87
CA THR A 106 5.17 -33.74 -14.19
C THR A 106 6.46 -33.15 -14.77
N GLU A 107 7.09 -33.87 -15.70
CA GLU A 107 8.31 -33.43 -16.35
C GLU A 107 8.13 -32.08 -17.07
N ALA A 108 6.94 -31.86 -17.63
CA ALA A 108 6.51 -30.58 -18.20
C ALA A 108 6.43 -29.44 -17.15
N GLU A 109 5.99 -29.72 -15.92
CA GLU A 109 5.96 -28.73 -14.83
C GLU A 109 7.36 -28.39 -14.31
N LYS A 110 8.26 -29.37 -14.23
CA LYS A 110 9.67 -29.16 -13.85
C LYS A 110 10.44 -28.41 -14.95
N ARG A 111 10.18 -28.71 -16.22
CA ARG A 111 10.76 -28.00 -17.37
C ARG A 111 10.30 -26.54 -17.40
N LYS A 112 9.00 -26.27 -17.20
CA LYS A 112 8.47 -24.90 -17.05
C LYS A 112 9.07 -24.17 -15.86
N GLU A 113 9.28 -24.83 -14.73
CA GLU A 113 9.90 -24.20 -13.55
C GLU A 113 11.38 -23.88 -13.77
N ARG A 114 12.12 -24.74 -14.50
CA ARG A 114 13.50 -24.48 -14.93
C ARG A 114 13.58 -23.37 -15.96
N GLU A 115 12.73 -23.37 -16.99
CA GLU A 115 12.64 -22.29 -17.99
C GLU A 115 12.27 -20.95 -17.35
N LEU A 116 11.34 -20.94 -16.38
CA LEU A 116 10.97 -19.71 -15.65
C LEU A 116 12.10 -19.22 -14.73
N LYS A 117 12.99 -20.11 -14.29
CA LYS A 117 14.14 -19.76 -13.45
C LYS A 117 15.29 -19.24 -14.31
N LEU A 118 15.57 -19.89 -15.44
CA LEU A 118 16.51 -19.42 -16.46
C LEU A 118 16.11 -18.06 -17.03
N LYS A 119 14.84 -17.87 -17.41
CA LYS A 119 14.34 -16.55 -17.83
C LYS A 119 14.48 -15.47 -16.77
N LYS A 120 14.37 -15.82 -15.48
CA LYS A 120 14.60 -14.87 -14.38
C LYS A 120 16.08 -14.53 -14.22
N GLU A 121 16.95 -15.53 -14.32
CA GLU A 121 18.40 -15.34 -14.24
C GLU A 121 18.90 -14.52 -15.46
N GLU A 122 18.31 -14.71 -16.64
CA GLU A 122 18.53 -13.88 -17.85
C GLU A 122 17.95 -12.46 -17.72
N GLU A 123 16.72 -12.29 -17.21
CA GLU A 123 16.12 -10.98 -16.94
C GLU A 123 16.90 -10.18 -15.89
N GLU A 124 17.49 -10.85 -14.88
CA GLU A 124 18.33 -10.23 -13.86
C GLU A 124 19.73 -9.87 -14.40
N ALA A 125 20.27 -10.63 -15.35
CA ALA A 125 21.55 -10.34 -16.02
C ALA A 125 21.46 -9.18 -17.04
N HIS A 126 20.28 -8.86 -17.55
CA HIS A 126 20.04 -7.80 -18.55
C HIS A 126 19.60 -6.45 -17.97
N ILE A 127 19.63 -6.26 -16.64
CA ILE A 127 19.33 -4.94 -16.06
C ILE A 127 20.47 -3.98 -16.40
N TYR A 128 20.20 -3.03 -17.30
CA TYR A 128 21.15 -1.97 -17.62
C TYR A 128 21.45 -1.15 -16.35
N LYS A 129 22.71 -1.22 -15.91
CA LYS A 129 23.19 -0.57 -14.69
C LYS A 129 23.54 0.90 -14.93
N TRP A 130 22.53 1.70 -15.24
CA TRP A 130 22.66 3.13 -15.49
C TRP A 130 23.40 3.89 -14.36
N TRP A 131 23.40 3.36 -13.13
CA TRP A 131 24.09 3.98 -12.00
C TRP A 131 25.62 3.79 -12.01
N GLU A 132 26.15 2.94 -12.88
CA GLU A 132 27.60 2.77 -13.08
C GLU A 132 28.13 3.70 -14.19
N ASN A 133 27.25 4.32 -14.98
CA ASN A 133 27.60 5.25 -16.05
C ASN A 133 27.38 6.71 -15.61
N GLN A 134 28.45 7.51 -15.53
CA GLN A 134 28.36 8.91 -15.08
C GLN A 134 27.70 9.82 -16.13
N ASP A 135 27.83 9.51 -17.42
CA ASP A 135 27.26 10.34 -18.49
C ASP A 135 25.72 10.29 -18.49
N ASP A 136 25.13 9.17 -18.06
CA ASP A 136 23.69 9.03 -17.86
C ASP A 136 23.14 9.92 -16.72
N LEU A 137 24.02 10.38 -15.82
CA LEU A 137 23.64 11.16 -14.64
C LEU A 137 23.60 12.66 -14.92
N ASP A 138 24.16 13.20 -15.99
CA ASP A 138 24.24 14.64 -16.23
C ASP A 138 23.82 15.00 -17.67
N GLY A 139 22.77 15.82 -17.82
CA GLY A 139 22.29 16.23 -19.14
C GLY A 139 20.84 16.73 -19.20
N GLU A 140 20.62 17.72 -20.07
CA GLU A 140 19.27 18.17 -20.46
C GLU A 140 18.62 17.19 -21.42
N ILE A 141 19.41 16.60 -22.33
CA ILE A 141 19.00 15.50 -23.21
C ILE A 141 18.69 14.26 -22.36
N LYS A 142 17.57 13.60 -22.65
CA LYS A 142 17.07 12.42 -21.94
C LYS A 142 17.28 11.13 -22.72
N TRP A 143 17.46 11.22 -24.02
CA TRP A 143 17.65 10.09 -24.93
C TRP A 143 18.16 10.58 -26.28
N HIS A 144 18.79 9.69 -27.04
CA HIS A 144 19.23 9.91 -28.41
C HIS A 144 18.33 9.17 -29.40
N THR A 145 17.95 7.93 -29.07
CA THR A 145 16.95 7.18 -29.84
C THR A 145 15.81 6.72 -28.96
N LEU A 146 14.59 6.76 -29.50
CA LEU A 146 13.38 6.33 -28.78
C LEU A 146 12.37 5.74 -29.75
N GLU A 147 12.11 4.44 -29.65
CA GLU A 147 11.08 3.74 -30.43
C GLU A 147 10.05 3.12 -29.49
N HIS A 148 8.77 3.27 -29.81
CA HIS A 148 7.70 2.68 -29.01
C HIS A 148 6.49 2.35 -29.89
N HIS A 149 5.60 1.48 -29.42
CA HIS A 149 4.43 1.07 -30.20
C HIS A 149 3.17 1.94 -29.98
N GLY A 150 3.32 3.11 -29.36
CA GLY A 150 2.22 4.03 -29.08
C GLY A 150 1.42 3.62 -27.85
N VAL A 151 0.10 3.71 -27.94
CA VAL A 151 -0.82 3.49 -26.81
C VAL A 151 -1.94 2.52 -27.16
N ILE A 152 -2.54 1.92 -26.14
CA ILE A 152 -3.74 1.08 -26.28
C ILE A 152 -4.96 1.92 -25.92
N PHE A 153 -5.87 2.05 -26.87
CA PHE A 153 -7.18 2.67 -26.66
C PHE A 153 -8.12 1.72 -25.90
N PRO A 154 -9.02 2.24 -25.06
CA PRO A 154 -10.08 1.45 -24.47
C PRO A 154 -10.99 0.87 -25.56
N ASP A 155 -11.52 -0.33 -25.32
CA ASP A 155 -12.48 -0.98 -26.22
C ASP A 155 -13.65 -0.04 -26.56
N GLU A 156 -14.18 -0.14 -27.77
CA GLU A 156 -15.39 0.55 -28.19
C GLU A 156 -16.58 0.14 -27.33
N TYR A 157 -17.53 1.08 -27.17
CA TYR A 157 -18.75 0.83 -26.43
C TYR A 157 -19.56 -0.31 -27.08
N LYS A 158 -20.08 -1.20 -26.24
CA LYS A 158 -20.98 -2.28 -26.67
C LYS A 158 -22.38 -1.96 -26.15
N PRO A 159 -23.35 -1.65 -27.03
CA PRO A 159 -24.69 -1.31 -26.62
C PRO A 159 -25.33 -2.38 -25.72
N LEU A 160 -26.22 -1.92 -24.84
CA LEU A 160 -26.97 -2.79 -23.95
C LEU A 160 -27.92 -3.67 -24.76
N PRO A 161 -28.28 -4.87 -24.27
CA PRO A 161 -29.34 -5.66 -24.88
C PRO A 161 -30.64 -4.86 -24.93
N LYS A 162 -31.44 -4.99 -26.00
CA LYS A 162 -32.70 -4.25 -26.19
C LYS A 162 -33.69 -4.32 -25.01
N SER A 163 -33.59 -5.37 -24.18
CA SER A 163 -34.41 -5.55 -22.98
C SER A 163 -33.96 -4.74 -21.76
N VAL A 164 -32.75 -4.18 -21.79
CA VAL A 164 -32.18 -3.37 -20.71
C VAL A 164 -32.27 -1.91 -21.15
N LYS A 165 -33.20 -1.17 -20.55
CA LYS A 165 -33.43 0.24 -20.85
C LYS A 165 -33.41 1.08 -19.58
N LEU A 166 -33.08 2.35 -19.72
CA LEU A 166 -33.39 3.36 -18.71
C LEU A 166 -34.92 3.50 -18.63
N LEU A 167 -35.46 3.61 -17.42
CA LEU A 167 -36.85 4.02 -17.24
C LEU A 167 -36.89 5.51 -16.91
N TYR A 168 -37.75 6.24 -17.59
CA TYR A 168 -38.04 7.64 -17.31
C TYR A 168 -39.53 7.77 -16.97
N ASP A 169 -39.84 8.23 -15.76
CA ASP A 169 -41.23 8.33 -15.27
C ASP A 169 -41.97 6.98 -15.35
N GLY A 170 -41.26 5.90 -15.01
CA GLY A 170 -41.75 4.52 -15.09
C GLY A 170 -41.82 3.92 -16.50
N LYS A 171 -41.57 4.70 -17.57
CA LYS A 171 -41.63 4.22 -18.96
C LYS A 171 -40.23 3.96 -19.53
N PRO A 172 -40.00 2.86 -20.26
CA PRO A 172 -38.72 2.59 -20.89
C PRO A 172 -38.42 3.58 -22.02
N VAL A 173 -37.20 4.11 -22.07
CA VAL A 173 -36.73 5.03 -23.10
C VAL A 173 -35.58 4.44 -23.91
N SER A 174 -35.53 4.72 -25.20
CA SER A 174 -34.43 4.27 -26.08
C SER A 174 -33.39 5.39 -26.17
N LEU A 175 -32.20 5.13 -25.64
CA LEU A 175 -31.08 6.07 -25.68
C LEU A 175 -30.21 5.81 -26.91
N PRO A 176 -29.68 6.87 -27.56
CA PRO A 176 -28.61 6.71 -28.54
C PRO A 176 -27.35 6.12 -27.88
N PRO A 177 -26.50 5.39 -28.62
CA PRO A 177 -25.38 4.63 -28.04
C PRO A 177 -24.47 5.45 -27.11
N GLU A 178 -24.17 6.69 -27.45
CA GLU A 178 -23.31 7.60 -26.69
C GLU A 178 -23.94 7.96 -25.34
N ALA A 179 -25.24 8.28 -25.34
CA ALA A 179 -25.99 8.56 -24.12
C ALA A 179 -26.20 7.27 -23.30
N GLU A 180 -26.41 6.14 -23.95
CA GLU A 180 -26.54 4.83 -23.32
C GLU A 180 -25.25 4.44 -22.57
N GLU A 181 -24.07 4.68 -23.15
CA GLU A 181 -22.77 4.45 -22.48
C GLU A 181 -22.67 5.29 -21.19
N VAL A 182 -23.04 6.56 -21.25
CA VAL A 182 -23.00 7.48 -20.10
C VAL A 182 -23.99 7.08 -19.01
N ALA A 183 -25.22 6.72 -19.39
CA ALA A 183 -26.21 6.15 -18.47
C ALA A 183 -25.71 4.83 -17.86
N GLY A 184 -24.99 4.03 -18.64
CA GLY A 184 -24.33 2.80 -18.23
C GLY A 184 -23.30 3.04 -17.12
N PHE A 185 -22.48 4.08 -17.22
CA PHE A 185 -21.51 4.42 -16.17
C PHE A 185 -22.18 4.69 -14.83
N TYR A 186 -23.24 5.51 -14.80
CA TYR A 186 -23.98 5.79 -13.58
C TYR A 186 -24.72 4.55 -13.07
N GLY A 187 -25.42 3.84 -13.97
CA GLY A 187 -26.17 2.64 -13.63
C GLY A 187 -25.29 1.53 -13.06
N ALA A 188 -24.04 1.36 -13.55
CA ALA A 188 -23.10 0.38 -13.02
C ALA A 188 -22.68 0.64 -11.55
N MET A 189 -22.81 1.89 -11.08
CA MET A 189 -22.35 2.35 -9.77
C MET A 189 -23.49 2.77 -8.82
N LEU A 190 -24.74 2.43 -9.13
CA LEU A 190 -25.94 2.88 -8.42
C LEU A 190 -25.90 2.66 -6.90
N GLU A 191 -25.32 1.55 -6.43
CA GLU A 191 -25.23 1.21 -4.99
C GLU A 191 -24.00 1.80 -4.28
N THR A 192 -23.15 2.56 -4.99
CA THR A 192 -21.96 3.19 -4.40
C THR A 192 -22.29 4.47 -3.65
N GLU A 193 -21.42 4.89 -2.73
CA GLU A 193 -21.57 6.18 -2.03
C GLU A 193 -21.48 7.38 -2.98
N HIS A 194 -20.79 7.23 -4.12
CA HIS A 194 -20.73 8.27 -5.15
C HIS A 194 -22.09 8.53 -5.79
N ALA A 195 -22.85 7.48 -6.12
CA ALA A 195 -24.18 7.62 -6.70
C ALA A 195 -25.17 8.27 -5.74
N LYS A 196 -24.91 8.26 -4.42
CA LYS A 196 -25.73 8.96 -3.41
C LYS A 196 -25.35 10.43 -3.22
N ASN A 197 -24.21 10.87 -3.76
CA ASN A 197 -23.73 12.23 -3.57
C ASN A 197 -24.52 13.20 -4.48
N PRO A 198 -25.18 14.24 -3.92
CA PRO A 198 -25.98 15.18 -4.72
C PRO A 198 -25.17 15.97 -5.76
N VAL A 199 -23.92 16.35 -5.45
CA VAL A 199 -23.02 17.02 -6.40
C VAL A 199 -22.68 16.09 -7.55
N PHE A 200 -22.45 14.81 -7.24
CA PHE A 200 -22.19 13.78 -8.24
C PHE A 200 -23.38 13.59 -9.18
N GLN A 201 -24.59 13.43 -8.63
CA GLN A 201 -25.83 13.31 -9.40
C GLN A 201 -26.07 14.52 -10.30
N LYS A 202 -25.92 15.74 -9.75
CA LYS A 202 -26.09 17.00 -10.49
C LYS A 202 -25.14 17.10 -11.67
N ASN A 203 -23.85 16.84 -11.46
CA ASN A 203 -22.83 16.95 -12.51
C ASN A 203 -23.00 15.85 -13.57
N PHE A 204 -23.24 14.61 -13.14
CA PHE A 204 -23.56 13.50 -14.04
C PHE A 204 -24.75 13.86 -14.93
N PHE A 205 -25.85 14.31 -14.33
CA PHE A 205 -27.09 14.55 -15.06
C PHE A 205 -26.98 15.73 -16.03
N ARG A 206 -26.21 16.76 -15.67
CA ARG A 206 -25.87 17.87 -16.58
C ARG A 206 -25.15 17.34 -17.83
N ASP A 207 -24.09 16.56 -17.64
CA ASP A 207 -23.27 16.07 -18.74
C ASP A 207 -24.00 15.01 -19.57
N PHE A 208 -24.80 14.15 -18.92
CA PHE A 208 -25.67 13.18 -19.58
C PHE A 208 -26.69 13.87 -20.51
N LYS A 209 -27.35 14.95 -20.04
CA LYS A 209 -28.25 15.74 -20.91
C LYS A 209 -27.53 16.40 -22.08
N ALA A 210 -26.29 16.85 -21.88
CA ALA A 210 -25.48 17.43 -22.96
C ALA A 210 -25.20 16.37 -24.05
N VAL A 211 -24.74 15.18 -23.66
CA VAL A 211 -24.52 14.06 -24.58
C VAL A 211 -25.81 13.64 -25.27
N LEU A 212 -26.93 13.57 -24.53
CA LEU A 212 -28.23 13.24 -25.11
C LEU A 212 -28.65 14.25 -26.18
N LYS A 213 -28.42 15.55 -25.95
CA LYS A 213 -28.68 16.61 -26.94
C LYS A 213 -27.75 16.50 -28.16
N GLU A 214 -26.46 16.28 -27.94
CA GLU A 214 -25.46 16.09 -29.01
C GLU A 214 -25.78 14.87 -29.89
N SER A 215 -26.40 13.83 -29.31
CA SER A 215 -26.67 12.55 -29.97
C SER A 215 -28.09 12.42 -30.55
N GLY A 216 -28.83 13.53 -30.70
CA GLY A 216 -30.15 13.54 -31.33
C GLY A 216 -31.35 13.31 -30.40
N GLY A 217 -31.15 13.20 -29.08
CA GLY A 217 -32.23 13.09 -28.11
C GLY A 217 -32.80 11.69 -27.94
N CYS A 218 -34.00 11.61 -27.35
CA CYS A 218 -34.76 10.37 -27.19
C CYS A 218 -36.14 10.54 -27.82
N PRO A 219 -36.58 9.63 -28.72
CA PRO A 219 -37.88 9.74 -29.38
C PRO A 219 -39.06 9.66 -28.41
N GLU A 220 -38.97 8.82 -27.37
CA GLU A 220 -40.12 8.50 -26.51
C GLU A 220 -40.35 9.52 -25.39
N ALA A 221 -39.31 10.23 -24.94
CA ALA A 221 -39.44 11.21 -23.85
C ALA A 221 -38.31 12.24 -23.83
N LYS A 222 -38.65 13.46 -23.40
CA LYS A 222 -37.66 14.50 -23.08
C LYS A 222 -37.19 14.33 -21.64
N ILE A 223 -35.95 13.85 -21.46
CA ILE A 223 -35.34 13.66 -20.15
C ILE A 223 -34.94 15.03 -19.56
N THR A 224 -35.66 15.49 -18.53
CA THR A 224 -35.47 16.83 -17.93
C THR A 224 -35.15 16.81 -16.44
N LYS A 225 -35.70 15.85 -15.69
CA LYS A 225 -35.53 15.71 -14.23
C LYS A 225 -34.79 14.43 -13.88
N PHE A 226 -33.83 14.51 -12.96
CA PHE A 226 -33.01 13.36 -12.57
C PHE A 226 -33.84 12.36 -11.75
N GLU A 227 -34.75 12.85 -10.91
CA GLU A 227 -35.59 12.07 -10.00
C GLU A 227 -36.54 11.12 -10.74
N LYS A 228 -36.80 11.41 -12.03
CA LYS A 228 -37.62 10.57 -12.90
C LYS A 228 -36.83 9.45 -13.57
N CYS A 229 -35.49 9.45 -13.49
CA CYS A 229 -34.64 8.43 -14.07
C CYS A 229 -34.47 7.24 -13.12
N ASP A 230 -34.84 6.04 -13.55
CA ASP A 230 -34.54 4.80 -12.84
C ASP A 230 -33.52 3.94 -13.63
N PHE A 231 -32.35 3.80 -13.03
CA PHE A 231 -31.21 3.04 -13.55
C PHE A 231 -31.17 1.58 -13.05
N SER A 232 -32.17 1.12 -12.31
CA SER A 232 -32.18 -0.20 -11.66
C SER A 232 -32.03 -1.36 -12.65
N HIS A 233 -32.62 -1.25 -13.84
CA HIS A 233 -32.50 -2.26 -14.90
C HIS A 233 -31.07 -2.37 -15.44
N ILE A 234 -30.43 -1.21 -15.66
CA ILE A 234 -29.03 -1.12 -16.08
C ILE A 234 -28.12 -1.67 -14.96
N TYR A 235 -28.38 -1.32 -13.70
CA TYR A 235 -27.63 -1.84 -12.56
C TYR A 235 -27.70 -3.37 -12.48
N LYS A 236 -28.90 -3.95 -12.52
CA LYS A 236 -29.12 -5.41 -12.49
C LYS A 236 -28.38 -6.13 -13.62
N TYR A 237 -28.34 -5.54 -14.82
CA TYR A 237 -27.56 -6.07 -15.92
C TYR A 237 -26.05 -6.10 -15.59
N PHE A 238 -25.47 -4.96 -15.17
CA PHE A 238 -24.04 -4.91 -14.84
C PHE A 238 -23.68 -5.78 -13.64
N ASP A 239 -24.56 -5.90 -12.66
CA ASP A 239 -24.35 -6.81 -11.53
C ASP A 239 -24.30 -8.26 -11.99
N LYS A 240 -25.26 -8.68 -12.82
CA LYS A 240 -25.23 -10.01 -13.46
C LYS A 240 -23.98 -10.23 -14.31
N GLN A 241 -23.46 -9.21 -15.00
CA GLN A 241 -22.20 -9.32 -15.74
C GLN A 241 -20.98 -9.47 -14.82
N ARG A 242 -20.93 -8.73 -13.71
CA ARG A 242 -19.89 -8.90 -12.67
C ARG A 242 -19.94 -10.31 -12.08
N GLU A 243 -21.13 -10.82 -11.80
CA GLU A 243 -21.32 -12.18 -11.30
C GLU A 243 -20.89 -13.24 -12.31
N LYS A 244 -21.26 -13.09 -13.59
CA LYS A 244 -20.79 -13.96 -14.68
C LYS A 244 -19.27 -13.95 -14.79
N LYS A 245 -18.64 -12.77 -14.79
CA LYS A 245 -17.17 -12.64 -14.83
C LYS A 245 -16.53 -13.28 -13.60
N ARG A 246 -17.16 -13.17 -12.42
CA ARG A 246 -16.72 -13.80 -11.18
C ARG A 246 -16.89 -15.32 -11.21
N SER A 247 -17.95 -15.84 -11.83
CA SER A 247 -18.24 -17.27 -11.95
C SER A 247 -17.52 -17.99 -13.09
N LEU A 248 -16.86 -17.24 -14.00
CA LEU A 248 -16.05 -17.84 -15.06
C LEU A 248 -15.06 -18.89 -14.51
N PRO A 249 -14.93 -20.07 -15.17
CA PRO A 249 -13.97 -21.09 -14.78
C PRO A 249 -12.53 -20.54 -14.74
N PRO A 250 -11.68 -20.99 -13.80
CA PRO A 250 -10.29 -20.53 -13.69
C PRO A 250 -9.49 -20.68 -14.99
N GLN A 251 -9.73 -21.73 -15.76
CA GLN A 251 -9.09 -22.01 -17.05
C GLN A 251 -9.45 -20.97 -18.09
N GLU A 252 -10.73 -20.61 -18.18
CA GLU A 252 -11.21 -19.61 -19.12
C GLU A 252 -10.67 -18.21 -18.76
N LYS A 253 -10.70 -17.85 -17.48
CA LYS A 253 -10.07 -16.62 -16.98
C LYS A 253 -8.58 -16.55 -17.34
N LYS A 254 -7.86 -17.68 -17.23
CA LYS A 254 -6.46 -17.78 -17.61
C LYS A 254 -6.26 -17.57 -19.12
N ARG A 255 -7.07 -18.22 -19.96
CA ARG A 255 -7.02 -18.06 -21.42
C ARG A 255 -7.27 -16.62 -21.86
N ILE A 256 -8.29 -15.96 -21.28
CA ILE A 256 -8.59 -14.55 -21.52
C ILE A 256 -7.40 -13.67 -21.12
N ARG A 257 -6.79 -13.91 -19.96
CA ARG A 257 -5.61 -13.18 -19.48
C ARG A 257 -4.39 -13.38 -20.39
N GLU A 258 -4.14 -14.59 -20.87
CA GLU A 258 -3.01 -14.88 -21.78
C GLU A 258 -3.19 -14.23 -23.16
N LYS A 259 -4.40 -14.31 -23.74
CA LYS A 259 -4.72 -13.64 -25.00
C LYS A 259 -4.53 -12.12 -24.88
N ARG A 260 -5.03 -11.53 -23.79
CA ARG A 260 -4.84 -10.11 -23.46
C ARG A 260 -3.36 -9.76 -23.28
N ALA A 261 -2.62 -10.55 -22.51
CA ALA A 261 -1.20 -10.31 -22.26
C ALA A 261 -0.35 -10.36 -23.55
N LYS A 262 -0.68 -11.26 -24.50
CA LYS A 262 -0.02 -11.36 -25.80
C LYS A 262 -0.30 -10.14 -26.68
N ALA A 263 -1.54 -9.66 -26.70
CA ALA A 263 -1.92 -8.45 -27.45
C ALA A 263 -1.25 -7.18 -26.89
N GLU A 264 -1.10 -7.12 -25.56
CA GLU A 264 -0.49 -5.98 -24.86
C GLU A 264 1.04 -5.99 -24.90
N GLU A 265 1.69 -7.10 -25.28
CA GLU A 265 3.13 -7.31 -25.11
C GLU A 265 3.98 -6.25 -25.80
N LYS A 266 3.64 -5.88 -27.04
CA LYS A 266 4.38 -4.86 -27.80
C LYS A 266 4.33 -3.45 -27.18
N TYR A 267 3.29 -3.14 -26.41
CA TYR A 267 3.12 -1.84 -25.76
C TYR A 267 3.77 -1.75 -24.38
N LYS A 268 4.13 -2.89 -23.79
CA LYS A 268 4.78 -2.93 -22.46
C LYS A 268 6.22 -2.44 -22.51
N PHE A 269 6.82 -2.37 -23.69
CA PHE A 269 8.24 -2.04 -23.85
C PHE A 269 8.45 -1.05 -24.99
N CYS A 270 9.49 -0.24 -24.84
CA CYS A 270 10.05 0.65 -25.85
C CYS A 270 11.55 0.34 -26.02
N MET A 271 12.14 0.80 -27.11
CA MET A 271 13.60 0.86 -27.27
C MET A 271 14.05 2.28 -26.95
N LEU A 272 14.96 2.43 -26.01
CA LEU A 272 15.52 3.70 -25.56
C LEU A 272 17.03 3.60 -25.76
N ASP A 273 17.67 4.37 -26.62
CA ASP A 273 19.13 4.27 -26.87
C ASP A 273 19.59 2.83 -27.18
N GLY A 274 18.81 2.09 -27.98
CA GLY A 274 19.09 0.70 -28.35
C GLY A 274 18.83 -0.34 -27.24
N ARG A 275 18.41 0.04 -26.03
CA ARG A 275 18.03 -0.89 -24.94
C ARG A 275 16.52 -0.98 -24.76
N LYS A 276 16.05 -2.18 -24.42
CA LYS A 276 14.63 -2.44 -24.14
C LYS A 276 14.27 -1.93 -22.74
N GLU A 277 13.31 -1.02 -22.66
CA GLU A 277 12.83 -0.40 -21.42
C GLU A 277 11.34 -0.60 -21.24
N GLN A 278 10.89 -0.74 -19.99
CA GLN A 278 9.48 -1.01 -19.70
C GLN A 278 8.67 0.30 -19.68
N VAL A 279 7.50 0.28 -20.31
CA VAL A 279 6.51 1.36 -20.29
C VAL A 279 5.55 1.18 -19.12
N GLY A 280 5.22 2.27 -18.42
CA GLY A 280 4.38 2.24 -17.23
C GLY A 280 2.89 2.12 -17.57
N ASN A 281 2.31 3.20 -18.12
CA ASN A 281 0.87 3.37 -18.30
C ASN A 281 0.48 3.52 -19.79
N PHE A 282 0.82 2.53 -20.61
CA PHE A 282 0.56 2.51 -22.06
C PHE A 282 -0.92 2.37 -22.46
N LYS A 283 -1.83 2.18 -21.50
CA LYS A 283 -3.28 2.11 -21.74
C LYS A 283 -3.90 3.46 -21.45
N ILE A 284 -4.64 3.99 -22.40
CA ILE A 284 -5.44 5.19 -22.20
C ILE A 284 -6.55 4.90 -21.18
N GLU A 285 -6.78 5.85 -20.27
CA GLU A 285 -7.85 5.75 -19.28
C GLU A 285 -9.21 5.63 -20.00
N PRO A 286 -10.07 4.65 -19.66
CA PRO A 286 -11.39 4.53 -20.27
C PRO A 286 -12.29 5.72 -19.90
N PRO A 287 -13.30 6.05 -20.75
CA PRO A 287 -14.32 7.01 -20.37
C PRO A 287 -15.09 6.55 -19.12
N GLY A 288 -15.68 7.50 -18.41
CA GLY A 288 -16.40 7.21 -17.17
C GLY A 288 -16.78 8.47 -16.41
N LEU A 289 -17.20 8.33 -15.16
CA LEU A 289 -17.54 9.48 -14.32
C LEU A 289 -16.35 9.85 -13.41
N PHE A 290 -16.06 11.15 -13.30
CA PHE A 290 -14.97 11.66 -12.49
C PHE A 290 -15.29 11.50 -11.00
N ARG A 291 -14.41 10.78 -10.30
CA ARG A 291 -14.53 10.51 -8.86
C ARG A 291 -13.46 11.31 -8.14
N GLY A 292 -13.70 12.61 -7.99
CA GLY A 292 -12.78 13.50 -7.27
C GLY A 292 -12.70 13.12 -5.79
N ARG A 293 -11.54 13.32 -5.17
CA ARG A 293 -11.33 13.02 -3.74
C ARG A 293 -11.92 14.11 -2.84
N GLY A 294 -12.45 13.71 -1.69
CA GLY A 294 -13.15 14.60 -0.77
C GLY A 294 -14.36 15.30 -1.41
N ALA A 295 -14.67 16.51 -0.96
CA ALA A 295 -15.76 17.33 -1.47
C ALA A 295 -15.39 18.02 -2.80
N HIS A 296 -14.99 17.25 -3.81
CA HIS A 296 -14.55 17.80 -5.09
C HIS A 296 -15.75 18.33 -5.92
N PRO A 297 -15.75 19.61 -6.34
CA PRO A 297 -16.91 20.23 -7.01
C PRO A 297 -17.24 19.60 -8.36
N LYS A 298 -16.22 19.12 -9.09
CA LYS A 298 -16.37 18.40 -10.38
C LYS A 298 -16.72 16.91 -10.26
N THR A 299 -16.89 16.35 -9.07
CA THR A 299 -17.23 14.92 -8.95
C THR A 299 -18.53 14.59 -9.67
N GLY A 300 -18.59 13.48 -10.41
CA GLY A 300 -19.73 13.08 -11.25
C GLY A 300 -19.67 13.56 -12.70
N MET A 301 -18.77 14.48 -13.04
CA MET A 301 -18.61 14.94 -14.43
C MET A 301 -18.12 13.82 -15.36
N LEU A 302 -18.52 13.87 -16.62
CA LEU A 302 -18.15 12.88 -17.63
C LEU A 302 -16.69 13.06 -18.06
N LYS A 303 -15.85 12.06 -17.78
CA LYS A 303 -14.56 11.87 -18.46
C LYS A 303 -14.83 11.34 -19.86
N ARG A 304 -14.56 12.16 -20.88
CA ARG A 304 -14.80 11.80 -22.27
C ARG A 304 -13.78 10.75 -22.75
N ARG A 305 -14.18 9.98 -23.76
CA ARG A 305 -13.28 9.06 -24.46
C ARG A 305 -12.19 9.87 -25.16
N VAL A 306 -10.96 9.39 -25.07
CA VAL A 306 -9.80 9.98 -25.75
C VAL A 306 -9.63 9.28 -27.09
N TYR A 307 -9.68 10.04 -28.18
CA TYR A 307 -9.49 9.57 -29.54
C TYR A 307 -8.05 9.80 -30.03
N PRO A 308 -7.57 9.07 -31.06
CA PRO A 308 -6.23 9.26 -31.62
C PRO A 308 -5.90 10.72 -31.99
N GLU A 309 -6.90 11.47 -32.46
CA GLU A 309 -6.80 12.88 -32.86
C GLU A 309 -6.49 13.82 -31.68
N GLN A 310 -6.53 13.31 -30.44
CA GLN A 310 -6.20 14.05 -29.23
C GLN A 310 -4.83 13.66 -28.64
N VAL A 311 -4.20 12.62 -29.19
CA VAL A 311 -2.96 12.03 -28.66
C VAL A 311 -1.77 12.54 -29.47
N THR A 312 -0.82 13.16 -28.78
CA THR A 312 0.50 13.50 -29.31
C THR A 312 1.49 12.40 -28.93
N LEU A 313 2.24 11.87 -29.89
CA LEU A 313 3.32 10.91 -29.66
C LEU A 313 4.68 11.62 -29.58
N ASN A 314 5.64 11.05 -28.85
CA ASN A 314 7.02 11.54 -28.79
C ASN A 314 8.01 10.38 -28.89
N LEU A 315 8.75 10.34 -29.99
CA LEU A 315 9.68 9.28 -30.37
C LEU A 315 10.89 9.88 -31.09
N GLY A 316 11.93 9.08 -31.37
CA GLY A 316 13.08 9.49 -32.16
C GLY A 316 12.69 9.95 -33.56
N ASN A 317 13.47 10.85 -34.13
CA ASN A 317 13.32 11.33 -35.51
C ASN A 317 13.43 10.20 -36.55
N GLU A 318 14.29 9.21 -36.28
CA GLU A 318 14.52 8.04 -37.15
C GLU A 318 13.62 6.84 -36.81
N ALA A 319 12.81 6.94 -35.74
CA ALA A 319 11.97 5.84 -35.28
C ALA A 319 10.71 5.69 -36.14
N GLU A 320 10.29 4.44 -36.38
CA GLU A 320 9.04 4.17 -37.09
C GLU A 320 7.84 4.70 -36.27
N VAL A 321 7.06 5.59 -36.88
CA VAL A 321 5.86 6.16 -36.25
C VAL A 321 4.78 5.08 -36.14
N PRO A 322 4.28 4.78 -34.92
CA PRO A 322 3.21 3.80 -34.75
C PRO A 322 1.96 4.17 -35.55
N LEU A 323 1.40 3.21 -36.28
CA LEU A 323 0.17 3.45 -37.01
C LEU A 323 -1.00 3.72 -36.04
N PRO A 324 -1.80 4.78 -36.27
CA PRO A 324 -3.04 4.99 -35.54
C PRO A 324 -4.05 3.88 -35.86
N PRO A 325 -5.09 3.70 -35.02
CA PRO A 325 -6.23 2.85 -35.37
C PRO A 325 -6.78 3.16 -36.76
N LYS A 326 -7.31 2.14 -37.46
CA LYS A 326 -7.79 2.28 -38.85
C LYS A 326 -8.83 3.40 -38.95
N GLY A 327 -8.63 4.33 -39.88
CA GLY A 327 -9.54 5.47 -40.11
C GLY A 327 -9.26 6.70 -39.24
N HIS A 328 -8.24 6.66 -38.38
CA HIS A 328 -7.86 7.75 -37.50
C HIS A 328 -6.47 8.30 -37.81
N ASN A 329 -6.18 9.48 -37.27
CA ASN A 329 -4.86 10.10 -37.30
C ASN A 329 -4.42 10.53 -35.90
N TRP A 330 -3.11 10.55 -35.65
CA TRP A 330 -2.58 11.15 -34.42
C TRP A 330 -2.77 12.66 -34.45
N LYS A 331 -2.88 13.27 -33.26
CA LYS A 331 -2.91 14.72 -33.14
C LYS A 331 -1.63 15.35 -33.70
N GLU A 332 -0.49 14.81 -33.28
CA GLU A 332 0.84 15.32 -33.57
C GLU A 332 1.88 14.24 -33.26
N VAL A 333 2.99 14.25 -33.98
CA VAL A 333 4.19 13.46 -33.65
C VAL A 333 5.33 14.44 -33.37
N ARG A 334 5.99 14.27 -32.22
CA ARG A 334 7.12 15.09 -31.78
C ARG A 334 8.38 14.25 -31.62
N HIS A 335 9.51 14.94 -31.64
CA HIS A 335 10.85 14.37 -31.46
C HIS A 335 11.64 15.19 -30.43
N ASP A 336 11.03 15.45 -29.28
CA ASP A 336 11.62 16.23 -28.19
C ASP A 336 12.40 15.31 -27.23
N ASN A 337 13.72 15.35 -27.37
CA ASN A 337 14.63 14.55 -26.58
C ASN A 337 14.95 15.13 -25.19
N THR A 338 14.40 16.30 -24.84
CA THR A 338 14.59 16.92 -23.52
C THR A 338 13.59 16.40 -22.47
N VAL A 339 12.54 15.71 -22.94
CA VAL A 339 11.44 15.18 -22.12
C VAL A 339 11.43 13.65 -22.08
N SER A 340 10.77 13.10 -21.05
CA SER A 340 10.76 11.65 -20.78
C SER A 340 9.37 11.01 -20.94
N TRP A 341 8.43 11.65 -21.64
CA TRP A 341 7.10 11.10 -21.91
C TRP A 341 7.03 10.55 -23.34
N LEU A 342 6.23 9.51 -23.53
CA LEU A 342 6.10 8.77 -24.79
C LEU A 342 4.86 9.21 -25.57
N ALA A 343 3.78 9.50 -24.85
CA ALA A 343 2.56 10.06 -25.42
C ALA A 343 1.92 11.01 -24.43
N MET A 344 1.15 11.98 -24.93
CA MET A 344 0.38 12.89 -24.10
C MET A 344 -0.95 13.26 -24.72
N TRP A 345 -1.92 13.60 -23.87
CA TRP A 345 -3.22 14.13 -24.28
C TRP A 345 -3.74 15.08 -23.21
N ARG A 346 -4.73 15.90 -23.57
CA ARG A 346 -5.40 16.80 -22.62
C ARG A 346 -6.69 16.15 -22.14
N GLU A 347 -6.87 16.01 -20.83
CA GLU A 347 -8.12 15.49 -20.26
C GLU A 347 -9.15 16.62 -20.06
N ASN A 348 -10.45 16.29 -20.11
CA ASN A 348 -11.52 17.28 -20.23
C ASN A 348 -12.08 17.83 -18.91
N ILE A 349 -11.71 17.28 -17.75
CA ILE A 349 -12.26 17.69 -16.44
C ILE A 349 -11.51 18.90 -15.88
N SER A 350 -10.18 18.79 -15.80
CA SER A 350 -9.30 19.88 -15.31
C SER A 350 -8.47 20.51 -16.43
N ASN A 351 -8.68 20.11 -17.68
CA ASN A 351 -7.97 20.64 -18.85
C ASN A 351 -6.45 20.46 -18.74
N SER A 352 -6.01 19.44 -17.99
CA SER A 352 -4.62 19.13 -17.68
C SER A 352 -4.05 18.11 -18.66
N PHE A 353 -2.72 18.04 -18.76
CA PHE A 353 -2.06 17.04 -19.59
C PHE A 353 -1.84 15.72 -18.84
N LYS A 354 -2.23 14.63 -19.49
CA LYS A 354 -1.92 13.26 -19.11
C LYS A 354 -0.78 12.75 -19.98
N TYR A 355 0.02 11.84 -19.43
CA TYR A 355 1.24 11.36 -20.06
C TYR A 355 1.37 9.85 -19.93
N VAL A 356 1.77 9.17 -20.99
CA VAL A 356 2.41 7.84 -20.92
C VAL A 356 3.89 8.03 -20.60
N ARG A 357 4.38 7.32 -19.59
CA ARG A 357 5.78 7.40 -19.14
C ARG A 357 6.39 6.02 -18.99
N PHE A 358 7.72 5.98 -18.95
CA PHE A 358 8.46 4.78 -18.56
C PHE A 358 8.04 4.26 -17.17
N ALA A 359 8.14 2.96 -16.98
CA ALA A 359 7.86 2.28 -15.73
C ALA A 359 8.86 2.67 -14.64
N ASN A 360 8.50 2.43 -13.38
CA ASN A 360 9.29 2.86 -12.22
C ASN A 360 10.68 2.19 -12.14
N ASN A 361 10.87 1.04 -12.78
CA ASN A 361 12.13 0.29 -12.87
C ASN A 361 13.01 0.70 -14.05
N SER A 362 12.58 1.66 -14.88
CA SER A 362 13.40 2.14 -16.01
C SER A 362 14.56 3.01 -15.55
N SER A 363 15.59 3.10 -16.39
CA SER A 363 16.76 3.97 -16.20
C SER A 363 16.38 5.43 -15.92
N LEU A 364 15.61 6.08 -16.80
CA LEU A 364 15.23 7.49 -16.65
C LEU A 364 14.45 7.79 -15.36
N LYS A 365 13.58 6.87 -14.94
CA LYS A 365 12.88 6.99 -13.64
C LYS A 365 13.82 6.75 -12.47
N GLY A 366 14.71 5.78 -12.57
CA GLY A 366 15.76 5.50 -11.58
C GLY A 366 16.66 6.71 -11.35
N ILE A 367 17.18 7.32 -12.42
CA ILE A 367 18.04 8.51 -12.38
C ILE A 367 17.33 9.68 -11.67
N SER A 368 16.07 9.94 -12.04
CA SER A 368 15.27 10.98 -11.39
C SER A 368 15.07 10.72 -9.89
N ASP A 369 14.81 9.46 -9.49
CA ASP A 369 14.64 9.08 -8.09
C ASP A 369 15.96 9.18 -7.31
N PHE A 370 17.08 8.79 -7.92
CA PHE A 370 18.44 8.95 -7.37
C PHE A 370 18.77 10.42 -7.13
N LYS A 371 18.66 11.27 -8.16
CA LYS A 371 18.90 12.72 -8.05
C LYS A 371 18.05 13.37 -6.97
N LYS A 372 16.78 12.95 -6.83
CA LYS A 372 15.88 13.42 -5.77
C LYS A 372 16.45 13.13 -4.38
N PHE A 373 16.98 11.93 -4.13
CA PHE A 373 17.57 11.58 -2.84
C PHE A 373 18.94 12.24 -2.63
N GLU A 374 19.78 12.35 -3.66
CA GLU A 374 21.02 13.12 -3.59
C GLU A 374 20.77 14.59 -3.26
N LYS A 375 19.71 15.19 -3.81
CA LYS A 375 19.34 16.56 -3.46
C LYS A 375 18.93 16.70 -1.99
N ALA A 376 18.23 15.71 -1.45
CA ALA A 376 17.89 15.67 -0.03
C ALA A 376 19.13 15.46 0.86
N ARG A 377 20.13 14.70 0.41
CA ARG A 377 21.44 14.58 1.08
C ARG A 377 22.21 15.89 1.04
N ALA A 378 22.22 16.59 -0.10
CA ALA A 378 22.86 17.90 -0.21
C ALA A 378 22.21 18.94 0.73
N LEU A 379 20.90 18.89 0.94
CA LEU A 379 20.21 19.74 1.93
C LEU A 379 20.78 19.56 3.34
N LYS A 380 21.20 18.34 3.72
CA LYS A 380 21.82 18.07 5.05
C LYS A 380 23.01 18.97 5.34
N ASN A 381 23.78 19.35 4.32
CA ASN A 381 24.99 20.15 4.49
C ASN A 381 24.69 21.64 4.74
N VAL A 382 23.51 22.12 4.32
CA VAL A 382 23.11 23.54 4.43
C VAL A 382 21.93 23.77 5.37
N ILE A 383 21.30 22.70 5.87
CA ILE A 383 20.08 22.78 6.70
C ILE A 383 20.30 23.59 7.98
N ASP A 384 21.47 23.49 8.59
CA ASP A 384 21.75 24.21 9.84
C ASP A 384 21.88 25.72 9.61
N ASP A 385 22.38 26.14 8.45
CA ASP A 385 22.46 27.57 8.10
C ASP A 385 21.08 28.12 7.74
N ILE A 386 20.25 27.35 7.03
CA ILE A 386 18.83 27.68 6.81
C ILE A 386 18.11 27.84 8.16
N ARG A 387 18.36 26.92 9.11
CA ARG A 387 17.78 26.95 10.46
C ARG A 387 18.22 28.17 11.27
N LYS A 388 19.49 28.55 11.18
CA LYS A 388 19.99 29.78 11.81
C LYS A 388 19.33 31.01 11.18
N ASP A 389 19.25 31.08 9.85
CA ASP A 389 18.67 32.24 9.16
C ASP A 389 17.19 32.40 9.45
N TYR A 390 16.37 31.35 9.30
CA TYR A 390 14.95 31.51 9.56
C TYR A 390 14.70 31.84 11.04
N ARG A 391 15.46 31.29 12.00
CA ARG A 391 15.32 31.64 13.43
C ARG A 391 15.65 33.11 13.70
N ARG A 392 16.63 33.68 12.99
CA ARG A 392 16.90 35.12 13.02
C ARG A 392 15.75 35.90 12.41
N LYS A 393 15.27 35.51 11.22
CA LYS A 393 14.17 36.17 10.49
C LYS A 393 12.81 36.07 11.18
N LEU A 394 12.60 35.11 12.08
CA LEU A 394 11.43 35.07 12.97
C LEU A 394 11.25 36.39 13.76
N LYS A 395 12.34 37.14 13.99
CA LYS A 395 12.36 38.44 14.69
C LYS A 395 12.50 39.65 13.76
N SER A 396 12.49 39.46 12.43
CA SER A 396 12.68 40.54 11.45
C SER A 396 11.67 41.67 11.64
N LYS A 397 12.00 42.90 11.21
CA LYS A 397 11.03 43.99 11.13
C LYS A 397 10.10 43.84 9.92
N LEU A 398 10.56 43.15 8.87
CA LEU A 398 9.80 42.94 7.63
C LEU A 398 8.81 41.77 7.79
N MET A 399 7.55 42.01 7.47
CA MET A 399 6.48 41.00 7.61
C MET A 399 6.71 39.79 6.70
N ILE A 400 7.12 40.03 5.45
CA ILE A 400 7.41 38.96 4.49
C ILE A 400 8.49 38.01 5.01
N GLU A 401 9.55 38.54 5.62
CA GLU A 401 10.61 37.72 6.20
C GLU A 401 10.12 36.88 7.39
N ARG A 402 9.24 37.43 8.23
CA ARG A 402 8.61 36.66 9.32
C ARG A 402 7.72 35.55 8.79
N GLN A 403 6.95 35.81 7.74
CA GLN A 403 6.09 34.81 7.12
C GLN A 403 6.92 33.70 6.46
N ILE A 404 7.93 34.05 5.65
CA ILE A 404 8.91 33.10 5.08
C ILE A 404 9.53 32.25 6.19
N ALA A 405 10.00 32.88 7.27
CA ALA A 405 10.65 32.18 8.37
C ALA A 405 9.70 31.21 9.09
N THR A 406 8.46 31.64 9.33
CA THR A 406 7.45 30.81 10.02
C THR A 406 6.97 29.66 9.15
N ALA A 407 6.74 29.89 7.85
CA ALA A 407 6.39 28.84 6.90
C ALA A 407 7.55 27.85 6.69
N THR A 408 8.79 28.34 6.61
CA THR A 408 9.99 27.49 6.56
C THR A 408 10.10 26.61 7.81
N TYR A 409 9.84 27.17 9.00
CA TYR A 409 9.80 26.41 10.25
C TYR A 409 8.73 25.30 10.20
N PHE A 410 7.53 25.56 9.69
CA PHE A 410 6.50 24.52 9.55
C PHE A 410 6.89 23.41 8.56
N ILE A 411 7.53 23.74 7.44
CA ILE A 411 7.99 22.75 6.46
C ILE A 411 9.15 21.92 7.02
N ASP A 412 10.12 22.55 7.71
CA ASP A 412 11.28 21.88 8.31
C ASP A 412 10.86 21.01 9.51
N VAL A 413 10.02 21.51 10.41
CA VAL A 413 9.74 20.82 11.68
C VAL A 413 8.53 19.88 11.58
N LEU A 414 7.48 20.27 10.85
CA LEU A 414 6.22 19.51 10.76
C LEU A 414 6.07 18.77 9.43
N ALA A 415 7.05 18.86 8.52
CA ALA A 415 7.03 18.22 7.21
C ALA A 415 5.77 18.55 6.36
N LEU A 416 5.21 19.75 6.56
CA LEU A 416 4.08 20.24 5.77
C LEU A 416 4.47 20.35 4.29
N ARG A 417 3.49 20.12 3.41
CA ARG A 417 3.68 20.39 1.97
C ARG A 417 3.61 21.90 1.74
N ALA A 418 4.26 22.38 0.68
CA ALA A 418 4.28 23.81 0.34
C ALA A 418 2.86 24.42 0.27
N GLY A 419 1.91 23.75 -0.40
CA GLY A 419 0.54 24.25 -0.58
C GLY A 419 0.49 25.38 -1.60
N GLY A 420 0.10 25.07 -2.83
CA GLY A 420 -0.22 26.10 -3.82
C GLY A 420 -1.67 26.55 -3.70
N GLU A 421 -1.99 27.67 -4.32
CA GLU A 421 -3.36 28.12 -4.51
C GLU A 421 -4.15 27.08 -5.30
N LYS A 422 -5.41 26.92 -4.91
CA LYS A 422 -6.38 26.03 -5.52
C LYS A 422 -7.48 26.87 -6.13
N SER A 423 -7.92 26.50 -7.33
CA SER A 423 -9.09 27.12 -7.94
C SER A 423 -10.37 26.65 -7.25
N GLU A 424 -11.47 27.40 -7.38
CA GLU A 424 -12.81 26.99 -6.92
C GLU A 424 -13.31 25.69 -7.59
N ASP A 425 -12.64 25.27 -8.66
CA ASP A 425 -12.88 24.05 -9.44
C ASP A 425 -12.25 22.78 -8.84
N GLU A 426 -11.50 22.91 -7.74
CA GLU A 426 -10.82 21.83 -7.04
C GLU A 426 -11.38 21.61 -5.63
N ALA A 427 -11.07 20.45 -5.01
CA ALA A 427 -11.41 20.24 -3.62
C ALA A 427 -10.62 21.22 -2.72
N ASP A 428 -11.32 21.89 -1.80
CA ASP A 428 -10.71 22.82 -0.85
C ASP A 428 -9.75 22.08 0.08
N THR A 429 -8.47 22.19 -0.25
CA THR A 429 -7.36 21.54 0.43
C THR A 429 -6.19 22.49 0.46
N VAL A 430 -5.49 22.52 1.59
CA VAL A 430 -4.42 23.49 1.82
C VAL A 430 -3.08 22.82 2.14
N GLY A 431 -2.00 23.56 1.94
CA GLY A 431 -0.69 23.25 2.50
C GLY A 431 -0.15 24.46 3.24
N CYS A 432 1.16 24.48 3.53
CA CYS A 432 1.77 25.46 4.41
C CYS A 432 1.52 26.92 3.99
N CYS A 433 1.77 27.30 2.74
CA CYS A 433 1.63 28.67 2.26
C CYS A 433 0.17 29.07 2.12
N SER A 434 -0.72 28.13 1.78
CA SER A 434 -2.16 28.34 1.64
C SER A 434 -2.97 28.06 2.91
N LEU A 435 -2.32 28.03 4.10
CA LEU A 435 -3.06 27.99 5.36
C LEU A 435 -3.88 29.27 5.50
N ARG A 436 -5.08 29.14 6.07
CA ARG A 436 -6.03 30.24 6.29
C ARG A 436 -6.24 30.45 7.77
N TYR A 437 -6.90 31.54 8.12
CA TYR A 437 -7.19 31.91 9.49
C TYR A 437 -7.81 30.74 10.28
N GLU A 438 -8.84 30.07 9.78
CA GLU A 438 -9.59 29.02 10.47
C GLU A 438 -8.80 27.72 10.71
N HIS A 439 -7.68 27.51 10.00
CA HIS A 439 -6.91 26.26 10.08
C HIS A 439 -5.96 26.16 11.27
N ILE A 440 -5.77 27.28 12.00
CA ILE A 440 -4.87 27.36 13.14
C ILE A 440 -5.56 27.97 14.35
N PHE A 441 -5.50 27.24 15.47
CA PHE A 441 -5.92 27.73 16.79
C PHE A 441 -4.72 27.88 17.71
N LEU A 442 -4.71 28.96 18.49
CA LEU A 442 -3.60 29.34 19.36
C LEU A 442 -4.00 29.16 20.82
N ARG A 443 -3.36 28.23 21.52
CA ARG A 443 -3.54 27.98 22.95
C ARG A 443 -2.28 28.41 23.72
N PRO A 444 -2.37 29.42 24.62
CA PRO A 444 -1.23 29.82 25.45
C PRO A 444 -0.68 28.64 26.30
N PRO A 445 0.62 28.64 26.63
CA PRO A 445 1.60 29.68 26.35
C PRO A 445 2.17 29.66 24.93
N ASN A 446 2.28 28.49 24.30
CA ASN A 446 2.91 28.32 22.98
C ASN A 446 2.43 27.07 22.22
N THR A 447 1.21 26.60 22.47
CA THR A 447 0.63 25.46 21.74
C THR A 447 -0.16 25.92 20.53
N VAL A 448 0.12 25.33 19.38
CA VAL A 448 -0.57 25.56 18.12
C VAL A 448 -1.33 24.30 17.73
N ILE A 449 -2.63 24.46 17.46
CA ILE A 449 -3.49 23.39 16.99
C ILE A 449 -3.72 23.61 15.50
N PHE A 450 -3.28 22.66 14.69
CA PHE A 450 -3.53 22.60 13.26
C PHE A 450 -4.73 21.70 13.00
N ASP A 451 -5.70 22.18 12.24
CA ASP A 451 -6.84 21.38 11.79
C ASP A 451 -7.26 21.82 10.40
N PHE A 452 -6.89 21.05 9.38
CA PHE A 452 -7.21 21.35 7.99
C PHE A 452 -7.22 20.09 7.12
N LEU A 453 -7.80 20.19 5.93
CA LEU A 453 -7.72 19.12 4.92
C LEU A 453 -6.52 19.36 4.01
N GLY A 454 -5.58 18.41 4.02
CA GLY A 454 -4.39 18.45 3.17
C GLY A 454 -4.63 17.78 1.81
N LYS A 455 -3.52 17.46 1.14
CA LYS A 455 -3.55 16.69 -0.13
C LYS A 455 -4.44 15.45 0.00
N ASP A 456 -5.25 15.20 -1.03
CA ASP A 456 -6.18 14.08 -1.11
C ASP A 456 -7.32 14.17 -0.08
N SER A 457 -7.59 15.38 0.44
CA SER A 457 -8.59 15.68 1.48
C SER A 457 -8.36 14.93 2.79
N VAL A 458 -7.12 14.52 3.04
CA VAL A 458 -6.72 13.86 4.30
C VAL A 458 -6.57 14.92 5.38
N ARG A 459 -7.32 14.76 6.47
CA ARG A 459 -7.26 15.66 7.63
C ARG A 459 -5.87 15.65 8.27
N PHE A 460 -5.33 16.83 8.48
CA PHE A 460 -4.15 17.08 9.29
C PHE A 460 -4.61 17.69 10.60
N TYR A 461 -4.60 16.88 11.66
CA TYR A 461 -4.88 17.34 13.03
C TYR A 461 -3.63 17.13 13.88
N GLN A 462 -3.09 18.20 14.45
CA GLN A 462 -1.96 18.11 15.36
C GLN A 462 -1.94 19.25 16.37
N GLU A 463 -1.73 18.92 17.64
CA GLU A 463 -1.40 19.88 18.69
C GLU A 463 0.10 19.85 18.91
N VAL A 464 0.76 20.99 18.71
CA VAL A 464 2.22 21.08 18.78
C VAL A 464 2.64 22.28 19.63
N GLU A 465 3.56 22.05 20.55
CA GLU A 465 4.28 23.14 21.21
C GLU A 465 5.33 23.70 20.25
N VAL A 466 5.22 24.98 19.90
CA VAL A 466 6.14 25.65 18.97
C VAL A 466 7.07 26.60 19.71
N ASP A 467 8.12 27.07 19.02
CA ASP A 467 8.96 28.15 19.53
C ASP A 467 8.10 29.36 19.95
N PRO A 468 8.34 29.98 21.14
CA PRO A 468 7.55 31.11 21.60
C PRO A 468 7.47 32.28 20.60
N GLN A 469 8.54 32.51 19.82
CA GLN A 469 8.54 33.53 18.77
C GLN A 469 7.65 33.15 17.60
N VAL A 470 7.56 31.86 17.23
CA VAL A 470 6.61 31.36 16.22
C VAL A 470 5.18 31.59 16.70
N PHE A 471 4.86 31.24 17.95
CA PHE A 471 3.54 31.48 18.51
C PHE A 471 3.17 32.97 18.51
N LYS A 472 4.11 33.84 18.91
CA LYS A 472 3.95 35.30 18.85
C LYS A 472 3.70 35.79 17.42
N ASN A 473 4.44 35.27 16.44
CA ASN A 473 4.25 35.62 15.03
C ASN A 473 2.87 35.20 14.53
N LEU A 474 2.39 34.00 14.87
CA LEU A 474 1.05 33.54 14.50
C LEU A 474 -0.06 34.43 15.08
N ARG A 475 0.11 34.93 16.33
CA ARG A 475 -0.81 35.93 16.89
C ARG A 475 -0.84 37.22 16.06
N ILE A 476 0.31 37.64 15.54
CA ILE A 476 0.41 38.82 14.67
C ILE A 476 -0.24 38.53 13.30
N PHE A 477 0.02 37.36 12.72
CA PHE A 477 -0.54 36.94 11.42
C PHE A 477 -2.04 36.69 11.45
N LYS A 478 -2.64 36.58 12.64
CA LYS A 478 -4.08 36.47 12.86
C LYS A 478 -4.69 37.77 13.43
N LYS A 479 -3.92 38.84 13.56
CA LYS A 479 -4.44 40.12 14.08
C LYS A 479 -5.45 40.71 13.09
N ALA A 480 -6.43 41.46 13.61
CA ALA A 480 -7.37 42.22 12.81
C ALA A 480 -6.63 43.06 11.73
N PRO A 481 -7.19 43.17 10.50
CA PRO A 481 -8.57 42.85 10.12
C PRO A 481 -8.83 41.40 9.67
N LYS A 482 -7.90 40.45 9.83
CA LYS A 482 -8.06 39.09 9.33
C LYS A 482 -9.24 38.32 9.97
N LYS A 483 -9.98 37.61 9.14
CA LYS A 483 -11.16 36.80 9.48
C LYS A 483 -11.08 35.40 8.85
N PRO A 484 -11.96 34.44 9.23
CA PRO A 484 -12.08 33.16 8.52
C PRO A 484 -12.24 33.36 7.01
N GLY A 485 -11.52 32.55 6.23
CA GLY A 485 -11.39 32.69 4.78
C GLY A 485 -10.12 33.43 4.33
N ASP A 486 -9.54 34.30 5.17
CA ASP A 486 -8.32 35.03 4.81
C ASP A 486 -7.08 34.15 4.97
N ASP A 487 -6.11 34.31 4.07
CA ASP A 487 -4.82 33.62 4.15
C ASP A 487 -4.06 33.99 5.42
N LEU A 488 -3.50 32.98 6.08
CA LEU A 488 -2.62 33.16 7.23
C LEU A 488 -1.32 33.85 6.79
N PHE A 489 -0.79 33.46 5.64
CA PHE A 489 0.41 34.05 5.03
C PHE A 489 0.04 34.88 3.80
N ASP A 490 -0.53 36.06 4.03
CA ASP A 490 -1.08 36.99 3.02
C ASP A 490 -0.04 37.60 2.06
N ARG A 491 1.27 37.35 2.28
CA ARG A 491 2.35 37.88 1.43
C ARG A 491 3.23 36.77 0.86
N LEU A 492 2.85 35.51 1.04
CA LEU A 492 3.71 34.36 0.73
C LEU A 492 2.98 33.34 -0.14
N ASP A 493 3.58 33.02 -1.28
CA ASP A 493 3.22 31.88 -2.11
C ASP A 493 4.41 30.89 -2.23
N PRO A 494 4.18 29.68 -2.77
CA PRO A 494 5.26 28.70 -2.96
C PRO A 494 6.38 29.15 -3.91
N SER A 495 6.12 30.03 -4.88
CA SER A 495 7.14 30.57 -5.79
C SER A 495 8.15 31.41 -5.02
N ILE A 496 7.68 32.35 -4.20
CA ILE A 496 8.51 33.17 -3.32
C ILE A 496 9.31 32.27 -2.37
N LEU A 497 8.65 31.30 -1.74
CA LEU A 497 9.32 30.40 -0.81
C LEU A 497 10.39 29.53 -1.48
N ASN A 498 10.14 29.01 -2.67
CA ASN A 498 11.13 28.21 -3.40
C ASN A 498 12.29 29.06 -3.94
N LYS A 499 12.07 30.33 -4.31
CA LYS A 499 13.16 31.27 -4.63
C LYS A 499 14.08 31.48 -3.43
N TYR A 500 13.51 31.65 -2.24
CA TYR A 500 14.27 31.73 -0.99
C TYR A 500 15.07 30.45 -0.71
N PHE A 501 14.53 29.26 -0.98
CA PHE A 501 15.30 28.02 -0.84
C PHE A 501 16.40 27.85 -1.90
N HIS A 502 16.12 28.26 -3.14
CA HIS A 502 17.08 28.17 -4.24
C HIS A 502 18.37 28.94 -3.96
N SER A 503 18.30 30.07 -3.23
CA SER A 503 19.49 30.85 -2.88
C SER A 503 20.48 30.13 -1.95
N TYR A 504 20.04 29.09 -1.23
CA TYR A 504 20.93 28.27 -0.39
C TYR A 504 21.55 27.13 -1.16
N LEU A 505 20.82 26.60 -2.14
CA LEU A 505 21.21 25.42 -2.89
C LEU A 505 20.40 25.39 -4.20
N PRO A 506 21.06 25.51 -5.38
CA PRO A 506 20.36 25.58 -6.66
C PRO A 506 19.41 24.40 -6.88
N GLY A 507 18.13 24.65 -7.16
CA GLY A 507 17.10 23.61 -7.32
C GLY A 507 16.55 23.04 -6.00
N LEU A 508 16.89 23.62 -4.86
CA LEU A 508 16.22 23.31 -3.59
C LEU A 508 14.79 23.85 -3.60
N THR A 509 13.84 23.02 -3.17
CA THR A 509 12.43 23.38 -3.06
C THR A 509 11.84 22.84 -1.75
N ALA A 510 10.68 23.33 -1.36
CA ALA A 510 9.95 22.86 -0.17
C ALA A 510 9.74 21.33 -0.15
N LYS A 511 9.62 20.68 -1.32
CA LYS A 511 9.46 19.23 -1.44
C LYS A 511 10.67 18.46 -0.93
N VAL A 512 11.88 19.03 -1.07
CA VAL A 512 13.14 18.38 -0.67
C VAL A 512 13.21 18.22 0.85
N PHE A 513 12.71 19.19 1.63
CA PHE A 513 12.65 19.10 3.10
C PHE A 513 11.87 17.87 3.56
N ARG A 514 10.75 17.56 2.91
CA ARG A 514 9.94 16.39 3.26
C ARG A 514 10.68 15.07 3.00
N THR A 515 11.40 14.96 1.89
CA THR A 515 12.27 13.80 1.59
C THR A 515 13.43 13.70 2.58
N TYR A 516 14.08 14.82 2.88
CA TYR A 516 15.16 14.91 3.87
C TYR A 516 14.69 14.47 5.26
N ASN A 517 13.60 15.06 5.77
CA ASN A 517 13.05 14.74 7.08
C ASN A 517 12.60 13.28 7.18
N ALA A 518 11.98 12.73 6.13
CA ALA A 518 11.58 11.33 6.10
C ALA A 518 12.78 10.39 6.16
N SER A 519 13.80 10.63 5.32
CA SER A 519 15.01 9.80 5.26
C SER A 519 15.86 9.94 6.54
N LYS A 520 16.02 11.17 7.05
CA LYS A 520 16.74 11.43 8.29
C LYS A 520 16.06 10.78 9.49
N THR A 521 14.74 10.90 9.61
CA THR A 521 13.96 10.24 10.67
C THR A 521 14.10 8.73 10.57
N MET A 522 14.06 8.16 9.36
CA MET A 522 14.29 6.73 9.16
C MET A 522 15.68 6.32 9.65
N GLN A 523 16.75 7.01 9.25
CA GLN A 523 18.11 6.74 9.74
C GLN A 523 18.19 6.79 11.26
N ASP A 524 17.60 7.81 11.89
CA ASP A 524 17.64 7.99 13.34
C ASP A 524 16.88 6.86 14.06
N GLN A 525 15.73 6.46 13.55
CA GLN A 525 14.99 5.32 14.10
C GLN A 525 15.73 4.00 13.91
N LEU A 526 16.38 3.79 12.77
CA LEU A 526 17.18 2.59 12.52
C LEU A 526 18.39 2.50 13.47
N ASP A 527 19.03 3.62 13.78
CA ASP A 527 20.17 3.67 14.70
C ASP A 527 19.79 3.24 16.14
N LEU A 528 18.53 3.41 16.53
CA LEU A 528 18.00 2.97 17.83
C LEU A 528 17.73 1.46 17.89
N ILE A 529 17.70 0.76 16.75
CA ILE A 529 17.35 -0.66 16.71
C ILE A 529 18.57 -1.51 17.13
N PRO A 530 18.48 -2.30 18.22
CA PRO A 530 19.56 -3.22 18.57
C PRO A 530 19.60 -4.38 17.57
N ASN A 531 20.80 -4.77 17.13
CA ASN A 531 21.00 -5.93 16.25
C ASN A 531 20.92 -7.25 17.02
N LYS A 532 19.76 -7.53 17.60
CA LYS A 532 19.44 -8.73 18.37
C LYS A 532 18.06 -9.23 17.99
N GLY A 533 17.83 -10.53 18.19
CA GLY A 533 16.53 -11.16 17.94
C GLY A 533 16.40 -11.79 16.56
N THR A 534 15.23 -12.36 16.30
CA THR A 534 14.92 -13.07 15.04
C THR A 534 14.74 -12.09 13.88
N VAL A 535 14.80 -12.61 12.65
CA VAL A 535 14.51 -11.84 11.43
C VAL A 535 13.14 -11.17 11.50
N ASN A 536 12.12 -11.86 12.03
CA ASN A 536 10.77 -11.30 12.13
C ASN A 536 10.71 -10.14 13.12
N GLU A 537 11.36 -10.26 14.28
CA GLU A 537 11.44 -9.17 15.26
C GLU A 537 12.13 -7.94 14.68
N LYS A 538 13.21 -8.14 13.91
CA LYS A 538 13.92 -7.06 13.21
C LYS A 538 13.02 -6.39 12.16
N VAL A 539 12.24 -7.15 11.40
CA VAL A 539 11.26 -6.61 10.44
C VAL A 539 10.18 -5.79 11.13
N VAL A 540 9.64 -6.25 12.27
CA VAL A 540 8.65 -5.48 13.04
C VAL A 540 9.24 -4.17 13.54
N ARG A 541 10.50 -4.17 14.02
CA ARG A 541 11.19 -2.93 14.42
C ARG A 541 11.42 -2.00 13.23
N PHE A 542 11.76 -2.53 12.06
CA PHE A 542 11.86 -1.75 10.83
C PHE A 542 10.51 -1.12 10.43
N ASN A 543 9.42 -1.87 10.53
CA ASN A 543 8.07 -1.36 10.27
C ASN A 543 7.69 -0.26 11.26
N ALA A 544 8.04 -0.41 12.54
CA ALA A 544 7.87 0.62 13.55
C ALA A 544 8.66 1.90 13.20
N ALA A 545 9.92 1.78 12.77
CA ALA A 545 10.72 2.92 12.30
C ALA A 545 10.05 3.65 11.11
N ASN A 546 9.57 2.90 10.12
CA ASN A 546 8.84 3.48 8.98
C ASN A 546 7.49 4.08 9.41
N ARG A 547 6.83 3.54 10.44
CA ARG A 547 5.60 4.11 11.01
C ARG A 547 5.84 5.50 11.57
N GLU A 548 6.94 5.73 12.28
CA GLU A 548 7.31 7.08 12.76
C GLU A 548 7.49 8.07 11.60
N VAL A 549 8.12 7.63 10.50
CA VAL A 549 8.24 8.44 9.28
C VAL A 549 6.88 8.74 8.65
N ALA A 550 6.00 7.74 8.60
CA ALA A 550 4.66 7.91 8.05
C ALA A 550 3.80 8.84 8.91
N ILE A 551 3.93 8.78 10.24
CA ILE A 551 3.28 9.71 11.19
C ILE A 551 3.78 11.13 10.95
N LEU A 552 5.11 11.35 10.88
CA LEU A 552 5.70 12.65 10.57
C LEU A 552 5.17 13.24 9.26
N CYS A 553 4.99 12.40 8.24
CA CYS A 553 4.47 12.83 6.93
C CYS A 553 2.94 12.92 6.87
N ASN A 554 2.22 12.63 7.95
CA ASN A 554 0.76 12.48 7.98
C ASN A 554 0.22 11.53 6.89
N HIS A 555 0.91 10.40 6.65
CA HIS A 555 0.46 9.35 5.73
C HIS A 555 -0.55 8.44 6.43
N GLN A 556 -1.80 8.90 6.46
CA GLN A 556 -2.91 8.16 7.05
C GLN A 556 -3.59 7.25 6.03
N ARG A 557 -4.25 6.21 6.53
CA ARG A 557 -5.21 5.40 5.79
C ARG A 557 -6.40 5.05 6.66
N ASN A 558 -7.53 4.80 6.03
CA ASN A 558 -8.68 4.28 6.74
C ASN A 558 -8.51 2.80 7.05
N VAL A 559 -9.04 2.41 8.20
CA VAL A 559 -9.09 1.03 8.60
C VAL A 559 -10.06 0.32 7.64
N SER A 560 -9.56 -0.68 6.91
CA SER A 560 -10.35 -1.38 5.91
C SER A 560 -11.58 -2.04 6.53
N LYS A 561 -12.72 -2.07 5.83
CA LYS A 561 -13.97 -2.75 6.30
C LYS A 561 -13.75 -4.21 6.73
N GLY A 562 -12.75 -4.90 6.18
CA GLY A 562 -12.39 -6.29 6.53
C GLY A 562 -11.27 -6.43 7.57
N PHE A 563 -10.82 -5.33 8.20
CA PHE A 563 -9.68 -5.34 9.12
C PHE A 563 -9.98 -6.18 10.36
N GLU A 564 -11.12 -5.93 11.01
CA GLU A 564 -11.55 -6.65 12.21
C GLU A 564 -11.69 -8.15 11.94
N ALA A 565 -12.36 -8.54 10.86
CA ALA A 565 -12.47 -9.94 10.44
C ALA A 565 -11.09 -10.58 10.16
N SER A 566 -10.11 -9.80 9.67
CA SER A 566 -8.75 -10.29 9.47
C SER A 566 -7.99 -10.46 10.79
N VAL A 567 -8.17 -9.54 11.75
CA VAL A 567 -7.58 -9.61 13.09
C VAL A 567 -8.16 -10.80 13.85
N GLN A 568 -9.48 -10.98 13.82
CA GLN A 568 -10.17 -12.13 14.40
C GLN A 568 -9.61 -13.44 13.86
N LYS A 569 -9.42 -13.57 12.54
CA LYS A 569 -8.80 -14.77 11.93
C LYS A 569 -7.36 -15.02 12.41
N MET A 570 -6.59 -13.96 12.70
CA MET A 570 -5.24 -14.11 13.25
C MET A 570 -5.29 -14.58 14.71
N ASN A 571 -6.20 -14.02 15.52
CA ASN A 571 -6.46 -14.45 16.89
C ASN A 571 -6.93 -15.91 16.96
N GLU A 572 -7.92 -16.31 16.16
CA GLU A 572 -8.38 -17.70 16.09
C GLU A 572 -7.24 -18.68 15.75
N LYS A 573 -6.31 -18.26 14.88
CA LYS A 573 -5.16 -19.08 14.52
C LYS A 573 -4.14 -19.17 15.67
N ILE A 574 -3.97 -18.11 16.45
CA ILE A 574 -3.15 -18.11 17.65
C ILE A 574 -3.76 -19.06 18.69
N GLU A 575 -5.08 -18.98 18.92
CA GLU A 575 -5.81 -19.87 19.83
C GLU A 575 -5.73 -21.33 19.38
N GLU A 576 -5.87 -21.61 18.08
CA GLU A 576 -5.65 -22.95 17.51
C GLU A 576 -4.24 -23.49 17.83
N MET A 577 -3.21 -22.65 17.71
CA MET A 577 -1.83 -23.04 18.01
C MET A 577 -1.61 -23.23 19.52
N GLN A 578 -2.22 -22.39 20.37
CA GLN A 578 -2.19 -22.52 21.82
C GLN A 578 -2.86 -23.83 22.27
N TRP A 579 -4.04 -24.15 21.74
CA TRP A 579 -4.71 -25.42 22.00
C TRP A 579 -3.83 -26.62 21.60
N ARG A 580 -3.22 -26.59 20.41
CA ARG A 580 -2.28 -27.66 19.99
C ARG A 580 -1.09 -27.78 20.94
N LYS A 581 -0.55 -26.66 21.43
CA LYS A 581 0.54 -26.65 22.42
C LYS A 581 0.08 -27.34 23.71
N PHE A 582 -1.08 -26.97 24.24
CA PHE A 582 -1.61 -27.56 25.47
C PHE A 582 -1.91 -29.06 25.31
N ARG A 583 -2.48 -29.45 24.16
CA ARG A 583 -2.67 -30.86 23.80
C ARG A 583 -1.36 -31.65 23.88
N LEU A 584 -0.26 -31.12 23.31
CA LEU A 584 1.06 -31.77 23.38
C LEU A 584 1.61 -31.83 24.81
N LYS A 585 1.46 -30.75 25.59
CA LYS A 585 1.90 -30.75 27.00
C LYS A 585 1.12 -31.76 27.85
N ARG A 586 -0.19 -31.93 27.60
CA ARG A 586 -0.99 -32.98 28.25
C ARG A 586 -0.52 -34.39 27.83
N MET A 587 -0.19 -34.61 26.56
CA MET A 587 0.42 -35.87 26.09
C MET A 587 1.76 -36.17 26.79
N MET A 588 2.59 -35.15 27.04
CA MET A 588 3.85 -35.31 27.79
C MET A 588 3.57 -35.79 29.23
N LEU A 589 2.59 -35.20 29.91
CA LEU A 589 2.21 -35.59 31.27
C LEU A 589 1.61 -37.00 31.34
N GLN A 590 0.98 -37.48 30.27
CA GLN A 590 0.51 -38.86 30.17
C GLN A 590 1.68 -39.86 30.05
N LEU A 591 2.79 -39.47 29.41
CA LEU A 591 3.98 -40.31 29.27
C LEU A 591 4.84 -40.34 30.55
N ASP A 592 5.07 -39.19 31.19
CA ASP A 592 5.82 -39.09 32.45
C ASP A 592 5.16 -38.08 33.39
N LYS A 593 4.46 -38.60 34.41
CA LYS A 593 3.79 -37.78 35.44
C LYS A 593 4.77 -36.98 36.31
N ASN A 594 6.02 -37.42 36.42
CA ASN A 594 7.06 -36.72 37.19
C ASN A 594 7.60 -35.47 36.48
N LEU A 595 7.22 -35.23 35.20
CA LEU A 595 7.61 -34.03 34.47
C LEU A 595 7.13 -32.74 35.14
N LYS A 596 6.01 -32.75 35.87
CA LYS A 596 5.56 -31.59 36.66
C LYS A 596 6.59 -31.17 37.71
N ARG A 597 7.27 -32.14 38.34
CA ARG A 597 8.36 -31.89 39.30
C ARG A 597 9.66 -31.53 38.59
N LYS A 598 10.00 -32.24 37.49
CA LYS A 598 11.28 -32.06 36.76
C LYS A 598 11.39 -30.73 35.99
N LYS A 599 10.29 -30.21 35.43
CA LYS A 599 10.29 -28.98 34.60
C LYS A 599 9.63 -27.76 35.25
N GLY A 600 9.15 -27.93 36.49
CA GLY A 600 8.47 -26.88 37.24
C GLY A 600 6.99 -26.76 36.91
N LYS A 601 6.21 -26.38 37.93
CA LYS A 601 4.75 -26.23 37.88
C LYS A 601 4.32 -25.23 36.80
N ALA A 602 5.01 -24.08 36.73
CA ALA A 602 4.74 -22.98 35.81
C ALA A 602 4.75 -23.37 34.32
N TYR A 603 5.53 -24.38 33.92
CA TYR A 603 5.59 -24.83 32.52
C TYR A 603 4.28 -25.52 32.06
N PHE A 604 3.55 -26.13 33.00
CA PHE A 604 2.30 -26.86 32.73
C PHE A 604 1.04 -26.12 33.21
N ASP A 605 1.16 -25.13 34.11
CA ASP A 605 0.02 -24.35 34.63
C ASP A 605 -0.76 -23.63 33.52
N GLU A 606 -0.09 -23.25 32.43
CA GLU A 606 -0.75 -22.64 31.27
C GLU A 606 -1.82 -23.54 30.61
N ILE A 607 -1.79 -24.86 30.82
CA ILE A 607 -2.81 -25.79 30.32
C ILE A 607 -4.18 -25.48 30.94
N GLU A 608 -4.21 -24.97 32.16
CA GLU A 608 -5.43 -24.69 32.93
C GLU A 608 -6.07 -23.35 32.53
N THR A 609 -5.36 -22.54 31.74
CA THR A 609 -5.88 -21.25 31.24
C THR A 609 -6.93 -21.40 30.13
N LEU A 610 -7.06 -22.59 29.53
CA LEU A 610 -8.04 -22.87 28.48
C LEU A 610 -9.25 -23.61 29.07
N SER A 611 -10.40 -22.94 29.11
CA SER A 611 -11.65 -23.57 29.57
C SER A 611 -12.08 -24.70 28.64
N LYS A 612 -12.85 -25.66 29.18
CA LYS A 612 -13.38 -26.80 28.41
C LYS A 612 -14.29 -26.34 27.27
N GLU A 613 -15.08 -25.29 27.51
CA GLU A 613 -15.99 -24.70 26.52
C GLU A 613 -15.18 -24.09 25.36
N LYS A 614 -14.12 -23.34 25.68
CA LYS A 614 -13.26 -22.71 24.67
C LYS A 614 -12.48 -23.75 23.87
N GLU A 615 -11.98 -24.80 24.52
CA GLU A 615 -11.36 -25.95 23.85
C GLU A 615 -12.35 -26.62 22.86
N GLN A 616 -13.60 -26.84 23.26
CA GLN A 616 -14.63 -27.43 22.41
C GLN A 616 -14.98 -26.52 21.22
N GLN A 617 -15.05 -25.20 21.42
CA GLN A 617 -15.26 -24.22 20.36
C GLN A 617 -14.13 -24.23 19.32
N ILE A 618 -12.87 -24.24 19.77
CA ILE A 618 -11.70 -24.31 18.88
C ILE A 618 -11.74 -25.60 18.03
N ILE A 619 -12.03 -26.74 18.66
CA ILE A 619 -12.12 -28.04 17.97
C ILE A 619 -13.25 -28.04 16.94
N ASN A 620 -14.43 -27.51 17.30
CA ASN A 620 -15.55 -27.41 16.37
C ASN A 620 -15.20 -26.52 15.16
N SER A 621 -14.60 -25.35 15.39
CA SER A 621 -14.14 -24.43 14.34
C SER A 621 -13.11 -25.08 13.42
N LEU A 622 -12.15 -25.82 13.99
CA LEU A 622 -11.14 -26.59 13.24
C LEU A 622 -11.77 -27.65 12.32
N LEU A 623 -12.73 -28.41 12.84
CA LEU A 623 -13.41 -29.46 12.10
C LEU A 623 -14.27 -28.88 10.97
N GLU A 624 -14.99 -27.80 11.20
CA GLU A 624 -15.77 -27.12 10.16
C GLU A 624 -14.87 -26.54 9.06
N LYS A 625 -13.77 -25.87 9.44
CA LYS A 625 -12.77 -25.36 8.47
C LYS A 625 -12.17 -26.47 7.60
N GLU A 626 -11.95 -27.67 8.16
CA GLU A 626 -11.45 -28.83 7.41
C GLU A 626 -12.51 -29.42 6.46
N LYS A 627 -13.76 -29.52 6.92
CA LYS A 627 -14.91 -29.95 6.11
C LYS A 627 -15.14 -29.01 4.93
N GLU A 628 -15.16 -27.71 5.18
CA GLU A 628 -15.32 -26.68 4.14
C GLU A 628 -14.17 -26.73 3.11
N ARG A 629 -12.92 -26.96 3.58
CA ARG A 629 -11.76 -27.11 2.70
C ARG A 629 -11.87 -28.35 1.80
N ASN A 630 -12.33 -29.47 2.34
CA ASN A 630 -12.54 -30.70 1.57
C ASN A 630 -13.62 -30.51 0.50
N GLU A 631 -14.72 -29.82 0.84
CA GLU A 631 -15.79 -29.52 -0.13
C GLU A 631 -15.33 -28.54 -1.21
N LYS A 632 -14.63 -27.46 -0.84
CA LYS A 632 -14.03 -26.50 -1.79
C LYS A 632 -13.03 -27.17 -2.74
N ARG A 633 -12.30 -28.17 -2.25
CA ARG A 633 -11.38 -28.95 -3.07
C ARG A 633 -12.12 -29.82 -4.08
N TYR A 634 -13.11 -30.58 -3.62
CA TYR A 634 -13.92 -31.43 -4.49
C TYR A 634 -14.60 -30.61 -5.59
N THR A 635 -15.27 -29.53 -5.21
CA THR A 635 -15.93 -28.62 -6.17
C THR A 635 -14.95 -28.05 -7.20
N ARG A 636 -13.76 -27.62 -6.78
CA ARG A 636 -12.71 -27.13 -7.69
C ARG A 636 -12.17 -28.21 -8.64
N GLU A 637 -11.91 -29.42 -8.13
CA GLU A 637 -11.41 -30.53 -8.95
C GLU A 637 -12.49 -31.03 -9.92
N LYS A 638 -13.76 -31.08 -9.49
CA LYS A 638 -14.91 -31.38 -10.35
C LYS A 638 -15.07 -30.35 -11.46
N GLN A 639 -15.05 -29.05 -11.13
CA GLN A 639 -15.10 -27.98 -12.15
C GLN A 639 -13.98 -28.08 -13.18
N LYS A 640 -12.78 -28.52 -12.77
CA LYS A 640 -11.68 -28.77 -13.68
C LYS A 640 -11.97 -29.95 -14.60
N LEU A 641 -12.46 -31.06 -14.04
CA LEU A 641 -12.82 -32.24 -14.83
C LEU A 641 -13.97 -31.95 -15.81
N ASP A 642 -14.98 -31.19 -15.39
CA ASP A 642 -16.11 -30.73 -16.24
C ASP A 642 -15.61 -29.88 -17.41
N TRP A 643 -14.55 -29.08 -17.21
CA TRP A 643 -13.92 -28.32 -18.29
C TRP A 643 -13.14 -29.23 -19.24
N ASP A 644 -12.39 -30.20 -18.70
CA ASP A 644 -11.61 -31.17 -19.46
C ASP A 644 -12.50 -32.11 -20.30
N LYS A 645 -13.81 -32.24 -19.97
CA LYS A 645 -14.82 -33.04 -20.69
C LYS A 645 -14.84 -32.77 -22.20
N LYS A 646 -14.44 -31.57 -22.64
CA LYS A 646 -14.37 -31.20 -24.07
C LYS A 646 -13.20 -31.84 -24.82
N THR A 647 -12.21 -32.35 -24.10
CA THR A 647 -10.92 -32.84 -24.65
C THR A 647 -10.62 -34.29 -24.31
N ILE A 648 -11.28 -34.86 -23.30
CA ILE A 648 -11.07 -36.25 -22.87
C ILE A 648 -12.23 -37.14 -23.33
N SER A 649 -11.98 -38.45 -23.45
CA SER A 649 -13.03 -39.40 -23.82
C SER A 649 -14.11 -39.52 -22.74
N GLN A 650 -15.33 -39.93 -23.13
CA GLN A 650 -16.44 -40.12 -22.19
C GLN A 650 -16.11 -41.15 -21.11
N LYS A 651 -15.39 -42.23 -21.47
CA LYS A 651 -14.91 -43.26 -20.54
C LYS A 651 -13.93 -42.68 -19.50
N GLU A 652 -12.92 -41.93 -19.97
CA GLU A 652 -11.93 -41.30 -19.09
C GLU A 652 -12.55 -40.26 -18.14
N TYR A 653 -13.54 -39.50 -18.61
CA TYR A 653 -14.30 -38.57 -17.77
C TYR A 653 -15.03 -39.31 -16.63
N HIS A 654 -15.75 -40.39 -16.94
CA HIS A 654 -16.46 -41.19 -15.93
C HIS A 654 -15.51 -41.80 -14.91
N GLU A 655 -14.40 -42.40 -15.34
CA GLU A 655 -13.40 -42.98 -14.44
C GLU A 655 -12.80 -41.95 -13.48
N ARG A 656 -12.46 -40.75 -13.98
CA ARG A 656 -11.94 -39.65 -13.15
C ARG A 656 -12.99 -39.09 -12.19
N LEU A 657 -14.26 -39.01 -12.62
CA LEU A 657 -15.35 -38.53 -11.77
C LEU A 657 -15.60 -39.49 -10.59
N GLU A 658 -15.59 -40.80 -10.85
CA GLU A 658 -15.70 -41.81 -9.79
C GLU A 658 -14.50 -41.77 -8.84
N SER A 659 -13.28 -41.62 -9.37
CA SER A 659 -12.08 -41.41 -8.53
C SER A 659 -12.21 -40.18 -7.62
N LEU A 660 -12.77 -39.07 -8.12
CA LEU A 660 -13.01 -37.85 -7.32
C LEU A 660 -14.08 -38.06 -6.23
N LYS A 661 -15.16 -38.77 -6.53
CA LYS A 661 -16.21 -39.11 -5.54
C LYS A 661 -15.64 -40.00 -4.44
N GLU A 662 -14.85 -41.00 -4.82
CA GLU A 662 -14.20 -41.92 -3.90
C GLU A 662 -13.20 -41.19 -2.98
N ASP A 663 -12.42 -40.26 -3.54
CA ASP A 663 -11.50 -39.41 -2.77
C ASP A 663 -12.26 -38.45 -1.83
N LYS A 664 -13.44 -37.94 -2.23
CA LYS A 664 -14.33 -37.17 -1.34
C LYS A 664 -14.84 -38.04 -0.19
N LYS A 665 -15.30 -39.27 -0.46
CA LYS A 665 -15.78 -40.22 0.55
C LYS A 665 -14.69 -40.57 1.56
N LYS A 666 -13.50 -40.94 1.08
CA LYS A 666 -12.32 -41.22 1.92
C LYS A 666 -11.93 -40.05 2.82
N ARG A 667 -12.07 -38.80 2.34
CA ARG A 667 -11.81 -37.61 3.18
C ARG A 667 -12.90 -37.35 4.20
N ALA A 668 -14.16 -37.60 3.86
CA ALA A 668 -15.28 -37.46 4.78
C ALA A 668 -15.19 -38.49 5.92
N GLU A 669 -14.80 -39.73 5.62
CA GLU A 669 -14.55 -40.77 6.61
C GLU A 669 -13.40 -40.40 7.56
N LYS A 670 -12.25 -40.01 7.02
CA LYS A 670 -11.12 -39.52 7.84
C LYS A 670 -11.48 -38.31 8.70
N HIS A 671 -12.32 -37.41 8.19
CA HIS A 671 -12.82 -36.27 8.97
C HIS A 671 -13.73 -36.72 10.11
N ARG A 672 -14.60 -37.71 9.88
CA ARG A 672 -15.48 -38.28 10.90
C ARG A 672 -14.69 -38.99 12.01
N GLU A 673 -13.69 -39.80 11.65
CA GLU A 673 -12.80 -40.47 12.60
C GLU A 673 -12.04 -39.45 13.47
N LYS A 674 -11.41 -38.48 12.82
CA LYS A 674 -10.69 -37.39 13.50
C LYS A 674 -11.62 -36.55 14.39
N SER A 675 -12.86 -36.32 13.96
CA SER A 675 -13.86 -35.62 14.78
C SER A 675 -14.21 -36.41 16.05
N LYS A 676 -14.35 -37.74 15.95
CA LYS A 676 -14.60 -38.59 17.13
C LYS A 676 -13.40 -38.54 18.08
N GLN A 677 -12.20 -38.69 17.53
CA GLN A 677 -10.95 -38.64 18.29
C GLN A 677 -10.78 -37.32 19.05
N LEU A 678 -10.83 -36.17 18.38
CA LEU A 678 -10.61 -34.88 19.02
C LEU A 678 -11.65 -34.54 20.08
N LYS A 679 -12.92 -34.94 19.87
CA LYS A 679 -13.99 -34.76 20.87
C LYS A 679 -13.79 -35.66 22.08
N ALA A 680 -13.31 -36.90 21.91
CA ALA A 680 -12.99 -37.79 23.01
C ALA A 680 -11.78 -37.29 23.82
N GLU A 681 -10.72 -36.83 23.12
CA GLU A 681 -9.53 -36.24 23.74
C GLU A 681 -9.88 -34.99 24.57
N ALA A 682 -10.77 -34.12 24.07
CA ALA A 682 -11.21 -32.92 24.79
C ALA A 682 -12.04 -33.23 26.04
N ARG A 683 -12.84 -34.31 26.02
CA ARG A 683 -13.64 -34.73 27.18
C ARG A 683 -12.80 -35.39 28.25
N ASN A 684 -11.91 -36.28 27.86
CA ASN A 684 -11.27 -37.21 28.77
C ASN A 684 -9.81 -36.85 29.08
N HIS A 685 -9.21 -35.93 28.32
CA HIS A 685 -7.76 -35.62 28.34
C HIS A 685 -6.87 -36.86 28.28
N LYS A 686 -7.35 -37.92 27.62
CA LYS A 686 -6.62 -39.15 27.33
C LYS A 686 -6.30 -39.17 25.85
N TYR A 687 -5.03 -39.43 25.54
CA TYR A 687 -4.50 -39.42 24.18
C TYR A 687 -4.05 -40.81 23.79
N ASP A 688 -4.39 -41.24 22.59
CA ASP A 688 -3.86 -42.47 22.01
C ASP A 688 -2.42 -42.20 21.52
N LEU A 689 -1.43 -42.81 22.18
CA LEU A 689 -0.01 -42.55 21.97
C LEU A 689 0.65 -43.81 21.39
N SER A 690 1.12 -43.73 20.15
CA SER A 690 1.95 -44.79 19.58
C SER A 690 3.27 -44.93 20.34
N ALA A 691 3.83 -46.14 20.39
CA ALA A 691 5.12 -46.45 21.03
C ALA A 691 6.30 -45.60 20.50
N SER A 692 6.17 -44.99 19.32
CA SER A 692 7.20 -44.14 18.71
C SER A 692 7.27 -42.70 19.26
N VAL A 693 6.27 -42.28 20.05
CA VAL A 693 6.16 -40.92 20.60
C VAL A 693 6.92 -40.85 21.92
N THR A 694 7.91 -39.95 21.99
CA THR A 694 8.71 -39.71 23.19
C THR A 694 8.48 -38.29 23.73
N VAL A 695 8.76 -38.09 25.01
CA VAL A 695 8.69 -36.76 25.65
C VAL A 695 9.54 -35.74 24.89
N GLU A 696 10.75 -36.12 24.50
CA GLU A 696 11.67 -35.26 23.75
C GLU A 696 11.10 -34.83 22.39
N LYS A 697 10.40 -35.73 21.68
CA LYS A 697 9.74 -35.39 20.40
C LYS A 697 8.60 -34.41 20.60
N LEU A 698 7.78 -34.60 21.64
CA LEU A 698 6.67 -33.70 21.96
C LEU A 698 7.17 -32.32 22.41
N GLU A 699 8.22 -32.28 23.21
CA GLU A 699 8.89 -31.06 23.64
C GLU A 699 9.39 -30.24 22.45
N LYS A 700 10.13 -30.86 21.53
CA LYS A 700 10.58 -30.20 20.29
C LYS A 700 9.41 -29.67 19.44
N GLN A 701 8.22 -30.26 19.53
CA GLN A 701 7.02 -29.75 18.86
C GLN A 701 6.39 -28.56 19.62
N VAL A 702 6.39 -28.61 20.96
CA VAL A 702 5.97 -27.51 21.82
C VAL A 702 6.83 -26.28 21.57
N ASP A 703 8.16 -26.40 21.60
CA ASP A 703 9.08 -25.27 21.36
C ASP A 703 8.82 -24.59 20.02
N LYS A 704 8.60 -25.40 18.96
CA LYS A 704 8.25 -24.91 17.62
C LYS A 704 6.90 -24.19 17.60
N LEU A 705 5.92 -24.65 18.36
CA LEU A 705 4.63 -23.98 18.47
C LEU A 705 4.77 -22.68 19.27
N GLU A 706 5.53 -22.66 20.36
CA GLU A 706 5.79 -21.45 21.14
C GLU A 706 6.49 -20.37 20.30
N GLU A 707 7.48 -20.74 19.49
CA GLU A 707 8.11 -19.82 18.55
C GLU A 707 7.12 -19.30 17.50
N ARG A 708 6.26 -20.15 16.94
CA ARG A 708 5.22 -19.74 15.98
C ARG A 708 4.17 -18.83 16.61
N ILE A 709 3.77 -19.11 17.84
CA ILE A 709 2.80 -18.30 18.61
C ILE A 709 3.41 -16.93 18.89
N ARG A 710 4.67 -16.85 19.34
CA ARG A 710 5.38 -15.58 19.53
C ARG A 710 5.43 -14.77 18.24
N ASN A 711 5.83 -15.39 17.14
CA ASN A 711 5.86 -14.75 15.82
C ASN A 711 4.46 -14.26 15.36
N ALA A 712 3.41 -15.02 15.63
CA ALA A 712 2.05 -14.65 15.26
C ALA A 712 1.53 -13.45 16.08
N HIS A 713 1.81 -13.40 17.38
CA HIS A 713 1.50 -12.22 18.22
C HIS A 713 2.25 -10.98 17.74
N LEU A 714 3.52 -11.11 17.39
CA LEU A 714 4.31 -9.99 16.83
C LEU A 714 3.69 -9.47 15.52
N GLN A 715 3.27 -10.36 14.62
CA GLN A 715 2.61 -9.98 13.37
C GLN A 715 1.23 -9.37 13.58
N LEU A 716 0.47 -9.87 14.56
CA LEU A 716 -0.82 -9.30 14.92
C LEU A 716 -0.65 -7.86 15.42
N LYS A 717 0.25 -7.66 16.40
CA LYS A 717 0.54 -6.34 16.93
C LYS A 717 1.03 -5.38 15.85
N ASP A 718 1.95 -5.81 14.99
CA ASP A 718 2.43 -5.00 13.86
C ASP A 718 1.28 -4.64 12.89
N ARG A 719 0.31 -5.53 12.69
CA ARG A 719 -0.86 -5.25 11.86
C ARG A 719 -1.80 -4.23 12.50
N GLU A 720 -2.00 -4.31 13.81
CA GLU A 720 -2.84 -3.40 14.60
C GLU A 720 -2.23 -2.00 14.69
N ASP A 721 -0.95 -1.92 15.07
CA ASP A 721 -0.19 -0.67 15.17
C ASP A 721 -0.15 0.11 13.84
N ASN A 722 -0.21 -0.61 12.71
CA ASN A 722 -0.16 -0.03 11.37
C ASN A 722 -1.54 0.08 10.69
N SER A 723 -2.64 -0.18 11.40
CA SER A 723 -3.99 -0.23 10.82
C SER A 723 -4.41 1.09 10.16
N SER A 724 -4.09 2.23 10.79
CA SER A 724 -4.44 3.58 10.34
C SER A 724 -3.32 4.32 9.59
N VAL A 725 -2.18 3.67 9.33
CA VAL A 725 -0.99 4.30 8.74
C VAL A 725 -0.61 3.69 7.40
N ALA A 726 -0.33 4.54 6.41
CA ALA A 726 0.05 4.14 5.05
C ALA A 726 1.58 4.03 4.88
N LEU A 727 2.17 2.92 5.35
CA LEU A 727 3.63 2.66 5.32
C LEU A 727 4.25 2.60 3.91
N SER A 728 3.47 2.26 2.89
CA SER A 728 3.99 2.13 1.51
C SER A 728 4.39 3.49 0.96
N THR A 729 3.57 4.52 1.21
CA THR A 729 3.76 5.86 0.67
C THR A 729 5.10 6.48 1.07
N SER A 730 5.46 6.39 2.36
CA SER A 730 6.77 6.83 2.89
C SER A 730 7.91 6.01 2.30
N LYS A 731 7.79 4.67 2.37
CA LYS A 731 8.84 3.73 1.93
C LYS A 731 9.20 3.85 0.45
N VAL A 732 8.24 4.11 -0.42
CA VAL A 732 8.47 4.11 -1.88
C VAL A 732 8.95 5.46 -2.41
N ASN A 733 8.55 6.56 -1.77
CA ASN A 733 8.70 7.89 -2.37
C ASN A 733 9.54 8.88 -1.56
N TYR A 734 9.65 8.71 -0.23
CA TYR A 734 10.25 9.72 0.65
C TYR A 734 11.45 9.22 1.44
N ILE A 735 11.56 7.91 1.68
CA ILE A 735 12.70 7.28 2.35
C ILE A 735 13.71 6.86 1.28
N ASP A 736 14.98 7.26 1.45
CA ASP A 736 16.08 6.79 0.61
C ASP A 736 16.19 5.27 0.70
N PRO A 737 16.03 4.52 -0.42
CA PRO A 737 16.03 3.07 -0.40
C PRO A 737 17.35 2.48 0.11
N ARG A 738 18.47 3.21 0.04
CA ARG A 738 19.77 2.77 0.57
C ARG A 738 19.75 2.58 2.09
N LEU A 739 18.88 3.29 2.83
CA LEU A 739 18.65 3.02 4.26
C LEU A 739 18.08 1.62 4.50
N THR A 740 17.17 1.18 3.63
CA THR A 740 16.59 -0.16 3.73
C THR A 740 17.61 -1.23 3.37
N VAL A 741 18.47 -0.96 2.38
CA VAL A 741 19.57 -1.85 1.99
C VAL A 741 20.62 -1.95 3.10
N MET A 742 21.00 -0.81 3.68
CA MET A 742 21.88 -0.77 4.86
C MET A 742 21.30 -1.60 6.00
N PHE A 743 20.02 -1.43 6.32
CA PHE A 743 19.35 -2.24 7.36
C PHE A 743 19.41 -3.74 7.02
N SER A 744 19.10 -4.11 5.78
CA SER A 744 19.16 -5.50 5.31
C SER A 744 20.56 -6.10 5.54
N LYS A 745 21.61 -5.41 5.09
CA LYS A 745 23.01 -5.89 5.19
C LYS A 745 23.54 -5.86 6.62
N LYS A 746 23.24 -4.81 7.40
CA LYS A 746 23.73 -4.64 8.78
C LYS A 746 23.06 -5.60 9.77
N TYR A 747 21.77 -5.88 9.58
CA TYR A 747 20.97 -6.71 10.50
C TYR A 747 20.74 -8.14 10.00
N ASP A 748 21.36 -8.53 8.88
CA ASP A 748 21.20 -9.85 8.25
C ASP A 748 19.72 -10.21 8.03
N VAL A 749 18.96 -9.24 7.51
CA VAL A 749 17.55 -9.40 7.15
C VAL A 749 17.45 -9.52 5.64
N PRO A 750 16.91 -10.63 5.09
CA PRO A 750 16.79 -10.78 3.65
C PRO A 750 15.98 -9.65 3.02
N ILE A 751 16.51 -9.04 1.95
CA ILE A 751 15.93 -7.82 1.33
C ILE A 751 14.49 -8.04 0.85
N GLU A 752 14.13 -9.26 0.46
CA GLU A 752 12.78 -9.65 0.04
C GLU A 752 11.73 -9.60 1.17
N LYS A 753 12.18 -9.50 2.43
CA LYS A 753 11.30 -9.26 3.58
C LYS A 753 10.94 -7.78 3.73
N LEU A 754 11.72 -6.88 3.13
CA LEU A 754 11.58 -5.42 3.26
C LEU A 754 11.01 -4.80 1.96
N PHE A 755 11.48 -5.29 0.81
CA PHE A 755 11.06 -4.89 -0.53
C PHE A 755 10.38 -6.04 -1.29
N THR A 756 9.23 -5.73 -1.89
CA THR A 756 8.55 -6.62 -2.84
C THR A 756 9.39 -6.80 -4.11
N LYS A 757 9.03 -7.75 -4.99
CA LYS A 757 9.73 -7.93 -6.29
C LYS A 757 9.80 -6.62 -7.09
N SER A 758 8.68 -5.90 -7.20
CA SER A 758 8.61 -4.63 -7.93
C SER A 758 9.49 -3.53 -7.31
N LEU A 759 9.57 -3.46 -5.98
CA LEU A 759 10.45 -2.50 -5.30
C LEU A 759 11.93 -2.86 -5.44
N ARG A 760 12.27 -4.16 -5.46
CA ARG A 760 13.65 -4.59 -5.74
C ARG A 760 14.08 -4.23 -7.16
N GLN A 761 13.18 -4.33 -8.14
CA GLN A 761 13.45 -3.87 -9.51
C GLN A 761 13.57 -2.34 -9.59
N LYS A 762 12.67 -1.59 -8.94
CA LYS A 762 12.74 -0.12 -8.87
C LYS A 762 14.05 0.37 -8.24
N PHE A 763 14.49 -0.29 -7.16
CA PHE A 763 15.63 0.12 -6.34
C PHE A 763 16.87 -0.75 -6.54
N ALA A 764 17.02 -1.38 -7.71
CA ALA A 764 18.19 -2.19 -8.04
C ALA A 764 19.49 -1.38 -7.83
N TRP A 765 19.49 -0.12 -8.29
CA TRP A 765 20.59 0.83 -8.09
C TRP A 765 21.00 1.00 -6.62
N ALA A 766 20.04 1.02 -5.70
CA ALA A 766 20.32 1.19 -4.27
C ALA A 766 20.81 -0.11 -3.63
N ILE A 767 20.28 -1.26 -4.08
CA ILE A 767 20.64 -2.60 -3.57
C ILE A 767 22.11 -2.91 -3.90
N GLU A 768 22.55 -2.55 -5.10
CA GLU A 768 23.92 -2.76 -5.56
C GLU A 768 24.90 -1.72 -5.02
N SER A 769 24.51 -0.44 -4.91
CA SER A 769 25.43 0.64 -4.52
C SER A 769 25.64 0.83 -3.01
N ALA A 770 24.69 0.48 -2.14
CA ALA A 770 24.81 0.77 -0.71
C ALA A 770 25.31 -0.44 0.11
N ASP A 771 26.25 -0.21 1.02
CA ASP A 771 26.76 -1.22 1.96
C ASP A 771 26.07 -1.17 3.34
N LYS A 772 26.59 -1.95 4.31
CA LYS A 772 26.07 -2.04 5.68
C LYS A 772 26.39 -0.81 6.55
N ASP A 773 27.32 0.04 6.11
CA ASP A 773 27.85 1.19 6.83
C ASP A 773 27.37 2.52 6.20
N TRP A 774 26.63 2.45 5.09
CA TRP A 774 26.05 3.59 4.40
C TRP A 774 25.17 4.45 5.31
N ARG A 775 25.28 5.77 5.18
CA ARG A 775 24.49 6.74 5.93
C ARG A 775 23.92 7.82 5.02
N PHE A 776 22.67 8.18 5.27
CA PHE A 776 22.03 9.39 4.74
C PHE A 776 22.58 10.61 5.47
#